data_AF-A0A8R2M4E4-F1
#
_entry.id   AF-A0A8R2M4E4-F1
#
_cell.length_a   1.000
_cell.length_b   1.000
_cell.length_c   1.000
_cell.angle_alpha   90.00
_cell.angle_beta   90.00
_cell.angle_gamma   90.00
#
_symmetry.space_group_name_H-M   'P 1'
#
loop_
_entity.id
_entity.type
_entity.pdbx_description
1 polymer ?
#
loop_
_entity_poly.entity_id
_entity_poly.type
_entity_poly.pdbx_seq_one_letter_code
_entity_poly.pdbx_strand_id
1 'polypeptide(L)'
;MSSKMLNIFLLLFIFGESYGVIYKLNETDYQRMPALFKFDNYEECLSKPEGIYCTTKFEIIKITPNPVYDMIVEFSKHTVKHYNHSKLFYGVCLSDNRNQTNISTWDLKQSVEARLNESFWSEHRLRTKITDISCSNEKEDYKLDIGDVIVGTACLILVLLNVVASFCDLYFGDENNKSPEWYHYFSIRCNWRRLMEPFDETNPRLRPLKCLNGLRSVLMCLVILIHTSVPVFVCNNNPRYLEQWFDNIYYHLLFNATFIMQIFIVISGFLLIYNQQISDESNEISWKILPKRTLERWLRLTPPYAVILALTATWFRHVGSGPFWPEVAGSEIRDCRRYWWQHLLYIHNYSNESDCTIQSWYIAADMQLFIFGLIIYLACRTPRSRKIVLPTFFFIGIAIVAAHTYLENLDGTVICTPDIIVPYIRVIRNQIRIDPTFLKVYRRSHTNIPCYILGMGAGYLFYYWQKINLNLDKIKKYKMLCWMLGPLPVVLGSGIMVMASYFYMDAPRSSVMLRTMYAATAKPVFGLLFTVLICAMIMKLENVFRTIFEWDCWSIVARLSYCAYNIHVTIIRYTASLSTVPFQQSIMAMVQYYIFILVVSLLLSIPLWLLVEEPMNRVWKLYLRSSSKTTQVQEKIKLK
;
A
#
# COMPACT_ATOMS: atom_id res chain seq x y z
N MET A 1 -39.22 36.22 31.80
CA MET A 1 -38.21 35.15 31.82
C MET A 1 -37.47 35.10 30.49
N SER A 2 -36.79 36.21 30.18
CA SER A 2 -36.33 36.60 28.85
C SER A 2 -34.85 37.00 28.93
N SER A 3 -34.12 36.69 27.86
CA SER A 3 -32.75 37.06 27.47
C SER A 3 -31.56 36.77 28.42
N LYS A 4 -31.75 36.68 29.74
CA LYS A 4 -30.63 36.45 30.67
C LYS A 4 -30.05 35.02 30.64
N MET A 5 -30.85 33.99 30.37
CA MET A 5 -30.38 32.59 30.26
C MET A 5 -29.61 32.33 28.95
N LEU A 6 -29.96 33.05 27.87
CA LEU A 6 -29.26 32.94 26.59
C LEU A 6 -27.88 33.61 26.65
N ASN A 7 -27.76 34.73 27.36
CA ASN A 7 -26.47 35.40 27.59
C ASN A 7 -25.55 34.61 28.52
N ILE A 8 -26.08 33.84 29.48
CA ILE A 8 -25.24 32.96 30.33
C ILE A 8 -24.73 31.76 29.53
N PHE A 9 -25.52 31.21 28.60
CA PHE A 9 -25.05 30.17 27.67
C PHE A 9 -24.02 30.69 26.66
N LEU A 10 -24.14 31.93 26.20
CA LEU A 10 -23.15 32.59 25.34
C LEU A 10 -21.86 32.96 26.10
N LEU A 11 -21.94 33.35 27.37
CA LEU A 11 -20.76 33.66 28.21
C LEU A 11 -19.97 32.42 28.64
N LEU A 12 -20.62 31.25 28.77
CA LEU A 12 -19.91 29.98 29.01
C LEU A 12 -19.14 29.47 27.76
N PHE A 13 -19.44 29.99 26.57
CA PHE A 13 -18.63 29.75 25.36
C PHE A 13 -17.47 30.76 25.19
N ILE A 14 -17.43 31.85 25.97
CA ILE A 14 -16.37 32.87 25.92
C ILE A 14 -15.23 32.56 26.90
N PHE A 15 -15.47 31.71 27.90
CA PHE A 15 -14.38 30.98 28.58
C PHE A 15 -14.04 29.70 27.81
N GLY A 16 -13.86 29.82 26.49
CA GLY A 16 -12.99 28.87 25.81
C GLY A 16 -11.62 29.04 26.46
N GLU A 17 -11.09 27.98 27.06
CA GLU A 17 -9.66 27.92 27.37
C GLU A 17 -8.94 28.42 26.12
N SER A 18 -8.24 29.55 26.23
CA SER A 18 -7.41 30.06 25.14
C SER A 18 -6.26 29.08 25.00
N TYR A 19 -6.48 28.02 24.24
CA TYR A 19 -5.41 27.14 23.81
C TYR A 19 -4.49 28.02 22.96
N GLY A 20 -3.26 28.22 23.39
CA GLY A 20 -2.21 28.88 22.60
C GLY A 20 -1.78 27.99 21.42
N VAL A 21 -2.73 27.65 20.55
CA VAL A 21 -2.61 26.83 19.35
C VAL A 21 -3.14 27.65 18.19
N ILE A 22 -2.29 27.94 17.23
CA ILE A 22 -2.68 28.69 16.03
C ILE A 22 -3.14 27.69 14.98
N TYR A 23 -4.43 27.67 14.68
CA TYR A 23 -4.97 26.80 13.63
C TYR A 23 -4.72 27.36 12.23
N LYS A 24 -4.72 28.69 12.06
CA LYS A 24 -4.56 29.36 10.76
C LYS A 24 -3.67 30.59 10.87
N LEU A 25 -2.76 30.72 9.91
CA LEU A 25 -1.97 31.93 9.66
C LEU A 25 -2.40 32.54 8.33
N ASN A 26 -2.34 33.87 8.22
CA ASN A 26 -2.40 34.55 6.94
C ASN A 26 -1.09 34.28 6.15
N GLU A 27 -1.09 34.54 4.84
CA GLU A 27 0.06 34.21 3.99
C GLU A 27 1.30 35.05 4.34
N THR A 28 1.12 36.31 4.74
CA THR A 28 2.24 37.18 5.15
C THR A 28 2.94 36.69 6.41
N ASP A 29 2.19 36.20 7.39
CA ASP A 29 2.74 35.66 8.63
C ASP A 29 3.35 34.28 8.41
N TYR A 30 2.75 33.46 7.54
CA TYR A 30 3.32 32.17 7.17
C TYR A 30 4.70 32.34 6.51
N GLN A 31 4.84 33.30 5.60
CA GLN A 31 6.10 33.60 4.90
C GLN A 31 7.21 34.14 5.82
N ARG A 32 6.90 34.54 7.05
CA ARG A 32 7.92 34.93 8.04
C ARG A 32 8.64 33.73 8.64
N MET A 33 8.05 32.54 8.54
CA MET A 33 8.68 31.29 8.98
C MET A 33 9.74 30.85 7.97
N PRO A 34 10.89 30.32 8.42
CA PRO A 34 11.87 29.72 7.54
C PRO A 34 11.27 28.57 6.72
N ALA A 35 11.76 28.36 5.50
CA ALA A 35 11.33 27.22 4.69
C ALA A 35 11.64 25.90 5.41
N LEU A 36 10.72 24.93 5.40
CA LEU A 36 10.92 23.60 6.00
C LEU A 36 12.05 22.80 5.33
N PHE A 37 12.11 22.92 4.00
CA PHE A 37 13.01 22.16 3.15
C PHE A 37 13.77 23.11 2.23
N LYS A 38 15.11 23.07 2.28
CA LYS A 38 15.99 23.88 1.43
C LYS A 38 17.23 23.08 1.09
N PHE A 39 17.52 22.93 -0.19
CA PHE A 39 18.61 22.07 -0.67
C PHE A 39 19.47 22.86 -1.64
N ASP A 40 20.75 22.98 -1.33
CA ASP A 40 21.76 23.46 -2.27
C ASP A 40 21.86 22.48 -3.46
N ASN A 41 22.36 22.97 -4.59
CA ASN A 41 22.50 22.16 -5.81
C ASN A 41 23.49 21.01 -5.57
N TYR A 42 22.97 19.78 -5.53
CA TYR A 42 23.72 18.57 -5.24
C TYR A 42 24.81 18.29 -6.28
N GLU A 43 24.47 18.36 -7.57
CA GLU A 43 25.40 18.05 -8.67
C GLU A 43 26.52 19.09 -8.77
N GLU A 44 26.16 20.37 -8.65
CA GLU A 44 27.14 21.46 -8.64
C GLU A 44 28.08 21.35 -7.44
N CYS A 45 27.56 20.96 -6.27
CA CYS A 45 28.37 20.77 -5.08
C CYS A 45 29.45 19.70 -5.29
N LEU A 46 29.04 18.51 -5.72
CA LEU A 46 29.95 17.37 -5.91
C LEU A 46 30.86 17.50 -7.13
N SER A 47 30.57 18.43 -8.05
CA SER A 47 31.48 18.76 -9.15
C SER A 47 32.75 19.50 -8.68
N LYS A 48 32.75 20.05 -7.46
CA LYS A 48 33.89 20.78 -6.88
C LYS A 48 34.90 19.77 -6.31
N PRO A 49 36.22 19.96 -6.49
CA PRO A 49 37.26 19.00 -6.07
C PRO A 49 37.24 18.62 -4.58
N GLU A 50 36.71 19.49 -3.72
CA GLU A 50 36.57 19.31 -2.26
C GLU A 50 35.11 19.55 -1.81
N GLY A 51 34.16 19.31 -2.72
CA GLY A 51 32.74 19.50 -2.46
C GLY A 51 32.18 18.41 -1.55
N ILE A 52 31.67 18.79 -0.39
CA ILE A 52 31.00 17.88 0.54
C ILE A 52 29.54 18.26 0.63
N TYR A 53 28.66 17.33 0.28
CA TYR A 53 27.22 17.54 0.42
C TYR A 53 26.72 16.94 1.73
N CYS A 54 26.13 17.77 2.58
CA CYS A 54 25.58 17.35 3.86
C CYS A 54 24.06 17.54 3.90
N THR A 55 23.32 16.48 4.16
CA THR A 55 21.91 16.58 4.59
C THR A 55 21.88 16.70 6.10
N THR A 56 21.13 17.69 6.60
CA THR A 56 21.12 18.06 8.02
C THR A 56 19.69 18.27 8.51
N LYS A 57 19.39 17.66 9.65
CA LYS A 57 18.18 17.90 10.42
C LYS A 57 18.55 18.76 11.61
N PHE A 58 17.78 19.81 11.83
CA PHE A 58 18.06 20.76 12.90
C PHE A 58 16.78 21.36 13.46
N GLU A 59 16.90 21.82 14.70
CA GLU A 59 15.80 22.42 15.44
C GLU A 59 16.09 23.90 15.68
N ILE A 60 15.06 24.73 15.60
CA ILE A 60 15.13 26.13 15.98
C ILE A 60 15.09 26.21 17.51
N ILE A 61 16.01 26.97 18.11
CA ILE A 61 16.10 27.13 19.56
C ILE A 61 15.78 28.57 19.99
N LYS A 62 15.05 28.71 21.11
CA LYS A 62 14.78 30.00 21.74
C LYS A 62 15.95 30.39 22.64
N ILE A 63 16.66 31.46 22.28
CA ILE A 63 17.70 32.07 23.13
C ILE A 63 17.25 33.43 23.63
N THR A 64 16.57 34.20 22.77
CA THR A 64 16.00 35.51 23.09
C THR A 64 14.50 35.51 22.79
N PRO A 65 13.70 36.39 23.42
CA PRO A 65 12.31 36.59 23.02
C PRO A 65 12.24 36.94 21.53
N ASN A 66 11.54 36.11 20.74
CA ASN A 66 11.38 36.32 19.31
C ASN A 66 9.92 35.94 18.95
N PRO A 67 9.11 36.89 18.46
CA PRO A 67 7.70 36.62 18.13
C PRO A 67 7.54 35.61 16.99
N VAL A 68 8.52 35.47 16.10
CA VAL A 68 8.52 34.47 15.02
C VAL A 68 8.71 33.07 15.62
N TYR A 69 9.58 32.92 16.63
CA TYR A 69 9.75 31.64 17.32
C TYR A 69 8.47 31.20 18.00
N ASP A 70 7.81 32.11 18.73
CA ASP A 70 6.58 31.80 19.45
C ASP A 70 5.45 31.42 18.48
N MET A 71 5.34 32.13 17.34
CA MET A 71 4.43 31.78 16.25
C MET A 71 4.72 30.37 15.69
N ILE A 72 5.98 30.05 15.39
CA ILE A 72 6.40 28.74 14.88
C ILE A 72 5.95 27.64 15.84
N VAL A 73 6.24 27.80 17.13
CA VAL A 73 5.90 26.79 18.14
C VAL A 73 4.38 26.65 18.29
N GLU A 74 3.64 27.75 18.33
CA GLU A 74 2.18 27.70 18.49
C GLU A 74 1.44 27.17 17.26
N PHE A 75 1.91 27.47 16.05
CA PHE A 75 1.39 26.91 14.81
C PHE A 75 1.72 25.41 14.69
N SER A 76 2.95 25.02 15.05
CA SER A 76 3.40 23.62 15.02
C SER A 76 2.75 22.72 16.07
N LYS A 77 2.02 23.28 17.06
CA LYS A 77 1.29 22.47 18.06
C LYS A 77 0.17 21.64 17.41
N HIS A 78 -0.40 22.12 16.30
CA HIS A 78 -1.48 21.40 15.60
C HIS A 78 -0.93 20.37 14.61
N THR A 79 -0.42 19.27 15.16
CA THR A 79 0.26 18.18 14.43
C THR A 79 -0.63 17.40 13.46
N VAL A 80 -1.95 17.61 13.47
CA VAL A 80 -2.88 16.89 12.56
C VAL A 80 -2.77 17.41 11.14
N LYS A 81 -2.67 18.73 10.96
CA LYS A 81 -2.63 19.40 9.65
C LYS A 81 -1.31 20.05 9.32
N HIS A 82 -0.58 20.51 10.34
CA HIS A 82 0.58 21.38 10.15
C HIS A 82 1.85 20.57 10.32
N TYR A 83 2.85 20.92 9.52
CA TYR A 83 4.21 20.45 9.76
C TYR A 83 4.75 21.09 11.04
N ASN A 84 5.71 20.42 11.66
CA ASN A 84 6.48 21.02 12.73
C ASN A 84 7.52 21.99 12.18
N HIS A 85 7.16 23.26 12.06
CA HIS A 85 8.01 24.37 11.58
C HIS A 85 9.20 24.68 12.49
N SER A 86 9.31 24.05 13.66
CA SER A 86 10.53 24.11 14.48
C SER A 86 11.60 23.10 14.06
N LYS A 87 11.24 22.08 13.27
CA LYS A 87 12.11 21.00 12.80
C LYS A 87 12.31 21.15 11.29
N LEU A 88 13.55 21.41 10.90
CA LEU A 88 13.90 21.74 9.51
C LEU A 88 14.84 20.69 8.94
N PHE A 89 14.78 20.49 7.61
CA PHE A 89 15.61 19.51 6.91
C PHE A 89 16.24 20.09 5.65
N TYR A 90 17.53 20.40 5.71
CA TYR A 90 18.26 21.10 4.65
C TYR A 90 19.35 20.23 4.03
N GLY A 91 19.65 20.47 2.76
CA GLY A 91 20.86 20.02 2.09
C GLY A 91 21.82 21.19 1.94
N VAL A 92 23.02 21.09 2.50
CA VAL A 92 24.03 22.16 2.54
C VAL A 92 25.28 21.68 1.84
N CYS A 93 25.75 22.47 0.87
CA CYS A 93 27.02 22.23 0.20
C CYS A 93 28.16 22.93 0.94
N LEU A 94 29.14 22.17 1.44
CA LEU A 94 30.38 22.71 1.98
C LEU A 94 31.46 22.69 0.90
N SER A 95 32.19 23.79 0.79
CA SER A 95 33.42 23.91 0.01
C SER A 95 34.45 24.48 0.97
N ASP A 96 35.21 23.63 1.65
CA ASP A 96 36.29 24.11 2.54
C ASP A 96 37.57 24.14 1.71
N ASN A 97 38.16 25.32 1.50
CA ASN A 97 39.45 25.51 0.79
C ASN A 97 40.66 25.01 1.61
N ARG A 98 40.43 24.17 2.61
CA ARG A 98 41.46 23.65 3.51
C ARG A 98 41.73 22.21 3.10
N ASN A 99 42.89 21.95 2.50
CA ASN A 99 43.43 20.62 2.23
C ASN A 99 43.16 19.68 3.42
N GLN A 100 42.17 18.79 3.31
CA GLN A 100 41.70 18.00 4.46
C GLN A 100 41.66 16.51 4.15
N THR A 101 42.79 15.85 4.39
CA THR A 101 42.82 14.42 4.69
C THR A 101 42.49 14.24 6.18
N ASN A 102 41.30 13.69 6.48
CA ASN A 102 40.71 13.41 7.80
C ASN A 102 39.92 14.57 8.46
N ILE A 103 38.75 14.90 7.93
CA ILE A 103 37.72 15.69 8.63
C ILE A 103 36.93 14.75 9.54
N SER A 104 36.82 15.06 10.84
CA SER A 104 35.92 14.31 11.71
C SER A 104 34.46 14.74 11.45
N THR A 105 33.50 13.83 11.65
CA THR A 105 32.06 14.15 11.55
C THR A 105 31.64 15.27 12.50
N TRP A 106 32.38 15.48 13.59
CA TRP A 106 32.17 16.58 14.54
C TRP A 106 32.56 17.94 13.95
N ASP A 107 33.68 18.00 13.21
CA ASP A 107 34.13 19.23 12.53
C ASP A 107 33.15 19.65 11.42
N LEU A 108 32.59 18.67 10.69
CA LEU A 108 31.53 18.91 9.69
C LEU A 108 30.25 19.43 10.35
N LYS A 109 29.83 18.81 11.45
CA LYS A 109 28.64 19.25 12.20
C LYS A 109 28.77 20.71 12.63
N GLN A 110 29.90 21.09 13.23
CA GLN A 110 30.13 22.46 13.65
C GLN A 110 30.15 23.45 12.49
N SER A 111 30.77 23.08 11.37
CA SER A 111 30.86 23.92 10.18
C SER A 111 29.48 24.20 9.57
N VAL A 112 28.64 23.15 9.45
CA VAL A 112 27.25 23.31 8.99
C VAL A 112 26.45 24.13 9.99
N GLU A 113 26.58 23.87 11.30
CA GLU A 113 25.82 24.57 12.34
C GLU A 113 26.19 26.05 12.41
N ALA A 114 27.46 26.40 12.23
CA ALA A 114 27.92 27.79 12.16
C ALA A 114 27.31 28.53 10.98
N ARG A 115 27.33 27.92 9.78
CA ARG A 115 26.75 28.51 8.57
C ARG A 115 25.23 28.67 8.66
N LEU A 116 24.53 27.67 9.20
CA LEU A 116 23.10 27.76 9.43
C LEU A 116 22.77 28.86 10.45
N ASN A 117 23.52 28.94 11.55
CA ASN A 117 23.34 29.98 12.56
C ASN A 117 23.56 31.39 12.01
N GLU A 118 24.56 31.60 11.15
CA GLU A 118 24.79 32.88 10.51
C GLU A 118 23.60 33.30 9.62
N SER A 119 23.15 32.40 8.73
CA SER A 119 22.02 32.65 7.83
C SER A 119 20.71 32.91 8.59
N PHE A 120 20.39 32.07 9.58
CA PHE A 120 19.14 32.22 10.35
C PHE A 120 19.17 33.43 11.28
N TRP A 121 20.35 33.82 11.77
CA TRP A 121 20.49 35.02 12.59
C TRP A 121 20.32 36.29 11.75
N SER A 122 20.86 36.33 10.53
CA SER A 122 20.71 37.49 9.65
C SER A 122 19.28 37.69 9.17
N GLU A 123 18.58 36.61 8.82
CA GLU A 123 17.26 36.68 8.17
C GLU A 123 16.10 36.72 9.19
N HIS A 124 16.15 35.89 10.23
CA HIS A 124 15.03 35.69 11.16
C HIS A 124 15.34 36.01 12.62
N ARG A 125 16.60 36.36 12.96
CA ARG A 125 17.08 36.50 14.36
C ARG A 125 16.84 35.24 15.19
N LEU A 126 17.00 34.08 14.56
CA LEU A 126 16.84 32.76 15.17
C LEU A 126 18.19 32.04 15.27
N ARG A 127 18.28 31.07 16.19
CA ARG A 127 19.40 30.14 16.26
C ARG A 127 18.92 28.72 16.02
N THR A 128 19.84 27.91 15.54
CA THR A 128 19.63 26.53 15.13
C THR A 128 20.55 25.60 15.91
N LYS A 129 20.10 24.37 16.11
CA LYS A 129 20.89 23.30 16.69
C LYS A 129 20.76 22.05 15.84
N ILE A 130 21.88 21.53 15.35
CA ILE A 130 21.87 20.31 14.53
C ILE A 130 21.58 19.10 15.40
N THR A 131 20.52 18.38 15.03
CA THR A 131 20.14 17.11 15.67
C THR A 131 20.85 15.95 15.00
N ASP A 132 20.88 15.94 13.67
CA ASP A 132 21.47 14.87 12.86
C ASP A 132 22.08 15.42 11.58
N ILE A 133 23.18 14.80 11.13
CA ILE A 133 23.90 15.19 9.92
C ILE A 133 24.45 13.96 9.21
N SER A 134 24.22 13.90 7.90
CA SER A 134 24.74 12.87 7.01
C SER A 134 25.46 13.59 5.87
N CYS A 135 26.77 13.37 5.76
CA CYS A 135 27.59 14.00 4.72
C CYS A 135 28.17 12.91 3.83
N SER A 136 28.17 13.17 2.52
CA SER A 136 28.86 12.32 1.55
C SER A 136 29.74 13.16 0.65
N ASN A 137 30.96 12.64 0.41
CA ASN A 137 31.98 13.28 -0.41
C ASN A 137 32.08 12.64 -1.80
N GLU A 138 31.61 11.39 -1.94
CA GLU A 138 31.60 10.64 -3.21
C GLU A 138 30.35 9.75 -3.28
N LYS A 139 30.07 9.19 -4.46
CA LYS A 139 29.10 8.10 -4.58
C LYS A 139 29.61 6.93 -3.72
N GLU A 140 28.88 6.57 -2.67
CA GLU A 140 29.20 5.36 -1.89
C GLU A 140 29.04 4.14 -2.81
N ASP A 141 30.14 3.70 -3.42
CA ASP A 141 30.17 2.47 -4.19
C ASP A 141 30.13 1.28 -3.22
N TYR A 142 28.93 0.74 -3.02
CA TYR A 142 28.74 -0.47 -2.23
C TYR A 142 29.49 -1.63 -2.89
N LYS A 143 30.43 -2.24 -2.16
CA LYS A 143 31.08 -3.46 -2.64
C LYS A 143 30.07 -4.60 -2.76
N LEU A 144 30.17 -5.38 -3.83
CA LEU A 144 29.36 -6.58 -4.04
C LEU A 144 29.53 -7.53 -2.86
N ASP A 145 28.42 -7.99 -2.31
CA ASP A 145 28.39 -8.98 -1.24
C ASP A 145 27.89 -10.34 -1.73
N ILE A 146 28.00 -11.35 -0.87
CA ILE A 146 27.60 -12.73 -1.18
C ILE A 146 26.12 -12.80 -1.59
N GLY A 147 25.26 -11.99 -0.96
CA GLY A 147 23.84 -11.93 -1.29
C GLY A 147 23.59 -11.42 -2.70
N ASP A 148 24.30 -10.37 -3.12
CA ASP A 148 24.21 -9.84 -4.48
C ASP A 148 24.61 -10.87 -5.53
N VAL A 149 25.70 -11.62 -5.28
CA VAL A 149 26.18 -12.67 -6.18
C VAL A 149 25.15 -13.79 -6.30
N ILE A 150 24.57 -14.25 -5.17
CA ILE A 150 23.55 -15.30 -5.17
C ILE A 150 22.31 -14.85 -5.97
N VAL A 151 21.76 -13.68 -5.66
CA VAL A 151 20.56 -13.17 -6.33
C VAL A 151 20.83 -12.89 -7.81
N GLY A 152 21.98 -12.30 -8.13
CA GLY A 152 22.39 -12.03 -9.51
C GLY A 152 22.52 -13.30 -10.33
N THR A 153 23.15 -14.33 -9.77
CA THR A 153 23.28 -15.65 -10.41
C THR A 153 21.91 -16.30 -10.59
N ALA A 154 21.03 -16.25 -9.60
CA ALA A 154 19.67 -16.79 -9.69
C ALA A 154 18.84 -16.09 -10.78
N CYS A 155 18.89 -14.76 -10.85
CA CYS A 155 18.22 -13.97 -11.90
C CYS A 155 18.79 -14.31 -13.28
N LEU A 156 20.11 -14.45 -13.42
CA LEU A 156 20.76 -14.83 -14.68
C LEU A 156 20.31 -16.23 -15.12
N ILE A 157 20.26 -17.21 -14.22
CA ILE A 157 19.76 -18.57 -14.50
C ILE A 157 18.30 -18.52 -14.97
N LEU A 158 17.44 -17.74 -14.31
CA LEU A 158 16.04 -17.59 -14.70
C LEU A 158 15.91 -17.01 -16.11
N VAL A 159 16.69 -15.98 -16.45
CA VAL A 159 16.70 -15.40 -17.80
C VAL A 159 17.19 -16.42 -18.83
N LEU A 160 18.33 -17.08 -18.57
CA LEU A 160 18.89 -18.10 -19.45
C LEU A 160 17.93 -19.27 -19.67
N LEU A 161 17.22 -19.73 -18.63
CA LEU A 161 16.24 -20.79 -18.72
C LEU A 161 15.10 -20.43 -19.67
N ASN A 162 14.56 -19.21 -19.58
CA ASN A 162 13.50 -18.74 -20.47
C ASN A 162 14.02 -18.56 -21.92
N VAL A 163 15.24 -18.07 -22.09
CA VAL A 163 15.87 -17.91 -23.41
C VAL A 163 16.08 -19.28 -24.08
N VAL A 164 16.69 -20.24 -23.38
CA VAL A 164 16.89 -21.61 -23.89
C VAL A 164 15.56 -22.27 -24.20
N ALA A 165 14.57 -22.14 -23.32
CA ALA A 165 13.24 -22.69 -23.56
C ALA A 165 12.55 -22.08 -24.80
N SER A 166 12.73 -20.78 -25.03
CA SER A 166 12.25 -20.12 -26.25
C SER A 166 12.98 -20.58 -27.52
N PHE A 167 14.29 -20.83 -27.46
CA PHE A 167 15.00 -21.45 -28.58
C PHE A 167 14.50 -22.87 -28.85
N CYS A 168 14.33 -23.69 -27.82
CA CYS A 168 13.78 -25.04 -27.97
C CYS A 168 12.37 -25.02 -28.59
N ASP A 169 11.50 -24.11 -28.15
CA ASP A 169 10.15 -23.91 -28.72
C ASP A 169 10.17 -23.49 -30.20
N LEU A 170 11.19 -22.75 -30.65
CA LEU A 170 11.33 -22.37 -32.06
C LEU A 170 11.87 -23.50 -32.94
N TYR A 171 12.80 -24.31 -32.41
CA TYR A 171 13.44 -25.39 -33.18
C TYR A 171 12.68 -26.71 -33.15
N PHE A 172 12.05 -27.06 -32.02
CA PHE A 172 11.37 -28.34 -31.80
C PHE A 172 9.84 -28.20 -31.66
N GLY A 173 9.31 -26.98 -31.68
CA GLY A 173 7.88 -26.69 -31.56
C GLY A 173 7.09 -27.10 -32.79
N ASP A 174 6.92 -28.41 -32.99
CA ASP A 174 6.05 -28.97 -34.00
C ASP A 174 4.59 -28.89 -33.53
N GLU A 175 3.69 -28.33 -34.34
CA GLU A 175 2.27 -28.10 -33.99
C GLU A 175 1.49 -29.39 -33.63
N ASN A 176 2.07 -30.56 -33.90
CA ASN A 176 1.45 -31.87 -33.73
C ASN A 176 1.75 -32.58 -32.40
N ASN A 177 2.61 -32.04 -31.53
CA ASN A 177 2.99 -32.76 -30.30
C ASN A 177 1.95 -32.57 -29.18
N LYS A 178 1.20 -33.63 -28.84
CA LYS A 178 0.06 -33.58 -27.90
C LYS A 178 0.46 -33.41 -26.43
N SER A 179 1.73 -33.55 -26.08
CA SER A 179 2.23 -33.37 -24.71
C SER A 179 3.12 -32.14 -24.59
N PRO A 180 2.76 -31.14 -23.76
CA PRO A 180 3.61 -29.99 -23.52
C PRO A 180 4.87 -30.42 -22.77
N GLU A 181 6.03 -30.32 -23.44
CA GLU A 181 7.34 -30.50 -22.84
C GLU A 181 7.74 -29.34 -21.91
N TRP A 182 8.81 -29.51 -21.14
CA TRP A 182 9.24 -28.54 -20.13
C TRP A 182 9.50 -27.14 -20.70
N TYR A 183 10.03 -27.05 -21.92
CA TYR A 183 10.36 -25.78 -22.58
C TYR A 183 9.11 -24.96 -22.95
N HIS A 184 7.95 -25.60 -23.17
CA HIS A 184 6.70 -24.87 -23.38
C HIS A 184 6.31 -24.06 -22.13
N TYR A 185 6.78 -24.45 -20.92
CA TYR A 185 6.50 -23.74 -19.67
C TYR A 185 7.28 -22.44 -19.51
N PHE A 186 8.48 -22.40 -20.07
CA PHE A 186 9.40 -21.26 -19.96
C PHE A 186 9.56 -20.49 -21.28
N SER A 187 8.93 -20.94 -22.38
CA SER A 187 8.95 -20.19 -23.63
C SER A 187 8.20 -18.85 -23.50
N ILE A 188 8.92 -17.77 -23.76
CA ILE A 188 8.42 -16.40 -23.84
C ILE A 188 7.32 -16.28 -24.90
N ARG A 189 7.45 -16.94 -26.06
CA ARG A 189 6.45 -16.91 -27.14
C ARG A 189 5.11 -17.51 -26.68
N CYS A 190 5.15 -18.67 -26.01
CA CYS A 190 3.95 -19.30 -25.45
C CYS A 190 3.32 -18.42 -24.35
N ASN A 191 4.15 -17.89 -23.45
CA ASN A 191 3.67 -17.01 -22.37
C ASN A 191 3.05 -15.73 -22.93
N TRP A 192 3.66 -15.12 -23.95
CA TRP A 192 3.14 -13.93 -24.60
C TRP A 192 1.79 -14.16 -25.26
N ARG A 193 1.63 -15.28 -25.98
CA ARG A 193 0.34 -15.67 -26.57
C ARG A 193 -0.73 -15.76 -25.48
N ARG A 194 -0.40 -16.36 -24.32
CA ARG A 194 -1.33 -16.41 -23.19
C ARG A 194 -1.63 -15.05 -22.62
N LEU A 195 -0.64 -14.17 -22.45
CA LEU A 195 -0.88 -12.82 -21.94
C LEU A 195 -1.96 -12.08 -22.76
N MET A 196 -1.92 -12.28 -24.08
CA MET A 196 -2.84 -11.68 -25.04
C MET A 196 -4.14 -12.46 -25.26
N GLU A 197 -4.32 -13.63 -24.61
CA GLU A 197 -5.56 -14.38 -24.73
C GLU A 197 -6.73 -13.61 -24.09
N PRO A 198 -7.89 -13.51 -24.79
CA PRO A 198 -9.09 -12.92 -24.20
C PRO A 198 -9.61 -13.76 -23.04
N PHE A 199 -10.55 -13.22 -22.27
CA PHE A 199 -11.18 -13.95 -21.19
C PHE A 199 -11.95 -15.17 -21.73
N ASP A 200 -11.81 -16.31 -21.07
CA ASP A 200 -12.51 -17.53 -21.45
C ASP A 200 -14.01 -17.43 -21.13
N GLU A 201 -14.79 -17.06 -22.15
CA GLU A 201 -16.25 -17.03 -22.07
C GLU A 201 -16.92 -18.38 -22.28
N THR A 202 -16.16 -19.43 -22.64
CA THR A 202 -16.74 -20.74 -22.97
C THR A 202 -17.31 -21.44 -21.73
N ASN A 203 -16.77 -21.16 -20.55
CA ASN A 203 -17.25 -21.72 -19.29
C ASN A 203 -18.39 -20.85 -18.71
N PRO A 204 -19.65 -21.35 -18.70
CA PRO A 204 -20.80 -20.58 -18.22
C PRO A 204 -20.70 -20.13 -16.76
N ARG A 205 -19.89 -20.82 -15.94
CA ARG A 205 -19.68 -20.48 -14.53
C ARG A 205 -18.65 -19.37 -14.32
N LEU A 206 -17.67 -19.26 -15.21
CA LEU A 206 -16.63 -18.22 -15.13
C LEU A 206 -17.04 -16.94 -15.84
N ARG A 207 -17.91 -17.03 -16.85
CA ARG A 207 -18.41 -15.88 -17.61
C ARG A 207 -18.91 -14.70 -16.75
N PRO A 208 -19.70 -14.92 -15.68
CA PRO A 208 -20.18 -13.83 -14.82
C PRO A 208 -19.06 -13.13 -14.02
N LEU A 209 -17.89 -13.77 -13.88
CA LEU A 209 -16.76 -13.23 -13.12
C LEU A 209 -15.86 -12.31 -13.96
N LYS A 210 -16.13 -12.14 -15.26
CA LYS A 210 -15.33 -11.29 -16.17
C LYS A 210 -15.17 -9.86 -15.63
N CYS A 211 -16.22 -9.30 -15.04
CA CYS A 211 -16.20 -7.95 -14.45
C CYS A 211 -15.18 -7.79 -13.31
N LEU A 212 -14.81 -8.88 -12.62
CA LEU A 212 -13.80 -8.82 -11.56
C LEU A 212 -12.41 -8.49 -12.10
N ASN A 213 -12.10 -8.81 -13.36
CA ASN A 213 -10.84 -8.43 -13.99
C ASN A 213 -10.75 -6.91 -14.17
N GLY A 214 -11.81 -6.29 -14.69
CA GLY A 214 -11.90 -4.84 -14.80
C GLY A 214 -11.87 -4.15 -13.44
N LEU A 215 -12.66 -4.64 -12.49
CA LEU A 215 -12.70 -4.10 -11.14
C LEU A 215 -11.31 -4.10 -10.48
N ARG A 216 -10.62 -5.25 -10.49
CA ARG A 216 -9.26 -5.36 -9.92
C ARG A 216 -8.25 -4.44 -10.58
N SER A 217 -8.34 -4.30 -11.91
CA SER A 217 -7.45 -3.44 -12.67
C SER A 217 -7.63 -1.97 -12.30
N VAL A 218 -8.87 -1.50 -12.21
CA VAL A 218 -9.16 -0.12 -11.76
C VAL A 218 -8.75 0.09 -10.32
N LEU A 219 -9.05 -0.86 -9.42
CA LEU A 219 -8.62 -0.77 -8.02
C LEU A 219 -7.09 -0.70 -7.90
N MET A 220 -6.34 -1.45 -8.72
CA MET A 220 -4.88 -1.38 -8.77
C MET A 220 -4.41 0.02 -9.23
N CYS A 221 -5.02 0.60 -10.28
CA CYS A 221 -4.70 1.96 -10.71
C CYS A 221 -4.94 2.99 -9.60
N LEU A 222 -6.05 2.87 -8.88
CA LEU A 222 -6.36 3.74 -7.74
C LEU A 222 -5.36 3.58 -6.59
N VAL A 223 -4.92 2.35 -6.29
CA VAL A 223 -3.87 2.10 -5.29
C VAL A 223 -2.56 2.78 -5.68
N ILE A 224 -2.17 2.70 -6.95
CA ILE A 224 -0.96 3.39 -7.45
C ILE A 224 -1.11 4.90 -7.26
N LEU A 225 -2.25 5.50 -7.64
CA LEU A 225 -2.52 6.92 -7.47
C LEU A 225 -2.32 7.38 -6.01
N ILE A 226 -2.82 6.61 -5.05
CA ILE A 226 -2.70 6.93 -3.62
C ILE A 226 -1.25 6.85 -3.17
N HIS A 227 -0.51 5.80 -3.55
CA HIS A 227 0.89 5.70 -3.14
C HIS A 227 1.78 6.76 -3.80
N THR A 228 1.43 7.26 -5.00
CA THR A 228 2.18 8.36 -5.62
C THR A 228 2.10 9.69 -4.88
N SER A 229 1.07 9.89 -4.04
CA SER A 229 0.97 11.09 -3.20
C SER A 229 1.77 10.99 -1.91
N VAL A 230 2.31 9.82 -1.54
CA VAL A 230 3.01 9.63 -0.26
C VAL A 230 4.39 10.32 -0.21
N PRO A 231 5.30 10.18 -1.19
CA PRO A 231 6.63 10.81 -1.14
C PRO A 231 6.59 12.33 -1.04
N VAL A 232 5.52 12.92 -1.56
CA VAL A 232 5.25 14.35 -1.58
C VAL A 232 5.19 14.99 -0.19
N PHE A 233 4.73 14.24 0.81
CA PHE A 233 4.66 14.69 2.20
C PHE A 233 6.02 14.61 2.92
N VAL A 234 7.04 14.03 2.29
CA VAL A 234 8.36 13.81 2.92
C VAL A 234 9.29 15.00 2.70
N CYS A 235 9.40 15.52 1.48
CA CYS A 235 10.26 16.65 1.16
C CYS A 235 9.63 17.52 0.08
N ASN A 236 9.23 18.73 0.46
CA ASN A 236 8.34 19.55 -0.36
C ASN A 236 8.77 21.02 -0.35
N ASN A 237 8.85 21.67 -1.51
CA ASN A 237 9.21 23.09 -1.55
C ASN A 237 8.03 24.05 -1.26
N ASN A 238 6.79 23.56 -1.30
CA ASN A 238 5.56 24.32 -1.01
C ASN A 238 4.68 23.63 0.05
N PRO A 239 5.19 23.42 1.29
CA PRO A 239 4.49 22.67 2.33
C PRO A 239 3.12 23.26 2.70
N ARG A 240 2.97 24.57 2.62
CA ARG A 240 1.69 25.28 2.81
C ARG A 240 0.56 24.72 1.94
N TYR A 241 0.86 24.42 0.68
CA TYR A 241 -0.12 23.87 -0.25
C TYR A 241 -0.63 22.50 0.23
N LEU A 242 0.24 21.68 0.83
CA LEU A 242 -0.15 20.40 1.41
C LEU A 242 -0.93 20.56 2.71
N GLU A 243 -0.55 21.50 3.58
CA GLU A 243 -1.32 21.79 4.81
C GLU A 243 -2.76 22.22 4.46
N GLN A 244 -2.93 22.97 3.37
CA GLN A 244 -4.25 23.37 2.84
C GLN A 244 -5.06 22.20 2.25
N TRP A 245 -4.45 21.07 1.89
CA TRP A 245 -5.21 19.91 1.41
C TRP A 245 -6.14 19.35 2.48
N PHE A 246 -5.75 19.43 3.75
CA PHE A 246 -6.59 18.97 4.86
C PHE A 246 -7.86 19.82 5.05
N ASP A 247 -7.90 21.04 4.51
CA ASP A 247 -9.09 21.88 4.51
C ASP A 247 -10.05 21.57 3.34
N ASN A 248 -9.60 20.82 2.34
CA ASN A 248 -10.38 20.54 1.14
C ASN A 248 -10.90 19.09 1.13
N ILE A 249 -12.23 18.98 1.16
CA ILE A 249 -13.00 17.72 1.25
C ILE A 249 -12.64 16.69 0.17
N TYR A 250 -12.21 17.12 -1.01
CA TYR A 250 -11.85 16.21 -2.10
C TYR A 250 -10.57 15.42 -1.80
N TYR A 251 -9.57 16.02 -1.15
CA TYR A 251 -8.34 15.32 -0.77
C TYR A 251 -8.57 14.33 0.38
N HIS A 252 -9.65 14.47 1.16
CA HIS A 252 -10.04 13.46 2.15
C HIS A 252 -10.43 12.12 1.52
N LEU A 253 -10.90 12.11 0.27
CA LEU A 253 -11.08 10.87 -0.48
C LEU A 253 -9.74 10.18 -0.72
N LEU A 254 -8.68 10.94 -1.03
CA LEU A 254 -7.33 10.41 -1.25
C LEU A 254 -6.73 9.89 0.07
N PHE A 255 -6.81 10.66 1.15
CA PHE A 255 -6.27 10.27 2.47
C PHE A 255 -6.94 9.01 3.04
N ASN A 256 -8.26 8.89 2.85
CA ASN A 256 -9.01 7.74 3.33
C ASN A 256 -9.17 6.65 2.27
N ALA A 257 -8.49 6.72 1.13
CA ALA A 257 -8.60 5.70 0.10
C ALA A 257 -8.03 4.32 0.51
N THR A 258 -7.43 4.24 1.71
CA THR A 258 -7.08 3.00 2.39
C THR A 258 -8.25 1.99 2.49
N PHE A 259 -9.51 2.46 2.46
CA PHE A 259 -10.72 1.62 2.38
C PHE A 259 -10.81 0.76 1.11
N ILE A 260 -10.16 1.16 0.01
CA ILE A 260 -10.15 0.40 -1.27
C ILE A 260 -9.64 -1.03 -1.06
N MET A 261 -8.71 -1.24 -0.13
CA MET A 261 -8.19 -2.57 0.20
C MET A 261 -9.28 -3.52 0.73
N GLN A 262 -10.35 -3.00 1.34
CA GLN A 262 -11.48 -3.81 1.78
C GLN A 262 -12.21 -4.47 0.60
N ILE A 263 -12.23 -3.82 -0.56
CA ILE A 263 -12.86 -4.39 -1.78
C ILE A 263 -12.07 -5.62 -2.24
N PHE A 264 -10.74 -5.54 -2.24
CA PHE A 264 -9.90 -6.69 -2.55
C PHE A 264 -10.09 -7.85 -1.56
N ILE A 265 -10.23 -7.55 -0.26
CA ILE A 265 -10.50 -8.55 0.79
C ILE A 265 -11.87 -9.23 0.59
N VAL A 266 -12.91 -8.47 0.24
CA VAL A 266 -14.24 -9.01 -0.12
C VAL A 266 -14.13 -9.95 -1.33
N ILE A 267 -13.43 -9.53 -2.40
CA ILE A 267 -13.24 -10.35 -3.60
C ILE A 267 -12.50 -11.65 -3.26
N SER A 268 -11.50 -11.60 -2.39
CA SER A 268 -10.73 -12.78 -1.96
C SER A 268 -11.60 -13.78 -1.21
N GLY A 269 -12.42 -13.34 -0.25
CA GLY A 269 -13.37 -14.19 0.47
C GLY A 269 -14.43 -14.79 -0.45
N PHE A 270 -14.95 -14.00 -1.41
CA PHE A 270 -15.91 -14.46 -2.41
C PHE A 270 -15.32 -15.58 -3.28
N LEU A 271 -14.14 -15.38 -3.83
CA LEU A 271 -13.51 -16.36 -4.72
C LEU A 271 -13.03 -17.61 -3.99
N LEU A 272 -12.62 -17.52 -2.72
CA LEU A 272 -12.30 -18.70 -1.92
C LEU A 272 -13.52 -19.64 -1.88
N ILE A 273 -14.66 -19.12 -1.46
CA ILE A 273 -15.88 -19.92 -1.30
C ILE A 273 -16.36 -20.43 -2.65
N TYR A 274 -16.48 -19.54 -3.64
CA TYR A 274 -17.01 -19.89 -4.95
C TYR A 274 -16.18 -20.99 -5.64
N ASN A 275 -14.86 -20.84 -5.67
CA ASN A 275 -13.98 -21.84 -6.29
C ASN A 275 -13.95 -23.16 -5.52
N GLN A 276 -14.02 -23.12 -4.19
CA GLN A 276 -14.04 -24.35 -3.40
C GLN A 276 -15.35 -25.11 -3.57
N GLN A 277 -16.50 -24.42 -3.64
CA GLN A 277 -17.79 -25.09 -3.91
C GLN A 277 -17.83 -25.76 -5.28
N ILE A 278 -17.28 -25.11 -6.32
CA ILE A 278 -17.13 -25.74 -7.64
C ILE A 278 -16.21 -26.96 -7.58
N SER A 279 -15.11 -26.86 -6.82
CA SER A 279 -14.17 -27.98 -6.66
C SER A 279 -14.80 -29.20 -5.98
N ASP A 280 -15.70 -28.96 -5.02
CA ASP A 280 -16.36 -29.99 -4.23
C ASP A 280 -17.43 -30.76 -5.01
N GLU A 281 -17.84 -30.28 -6.19
CA GLU A 281 -18.69 -31.06 -7.09
C GLU A 281 -17.99 -32.30 -7.66
N SER A 282 -16.65 -32.27 -7.72
CA SER A 282 -15.82 -33.33 -8.31
C SER A 282 -14.88 -34.01 -7.32
N ASN A 283 -14.73 -33.48 -6.11
CA ASN A 283 -13.80 -33.98 -5.10
C ASN A 283 -14.46 -34.06 -3.74
N GLU A 284 -14.07 -35.04 -2.92
CA GLU A 284 -14.56 -35.17 -1.56
C GLU A 284 -13.96 -34.10 -0.62
N ILE A 285 -14.78 -33.64 0.33
CA ILE A 285 -14.39 -32.62 1.30
C ILE A 285 -13.60 -33.25 2.45
N SER A 286 -12.29 -33.05 2.46
CA SER A 286 -11.37 -33.53 3.50
C SER A 286 -10.53 -32.39 4.10
N TRP A 287 -10.10 -32.55 5.36
CA TRP A 287 -9.16 -31.63 6.00
C TRP A 287 -7.79 -31.59 5.32
N LYS A 288 -7.44 -32.61 4.52
CA LYS A 288 -6.24 -32.62 3.65
C LYS A 288 -6.25 -31.48 2.62
N ILE A 289 -7.41 -30.88 2.33
CA ILE A 289 -7.55 -29.73 1.44
C ILE A 289 -6.87 -28.49 2.02
N LEU A 290 -6.85 -28.31 3.35
CA LEU A 290 -6.28 -27.14 4.01
C LEU A 290 -4.80 -26.91 3.62
N PRO A 291 -3.86 -27.83 3.91
CA PRO A 291 -2.46 -27.63 3.54
C PRO A 291 -2.26 -27.57 2.02
N LYS A 292 -3.01 -28.38 1.25
CA LYS A 292 -2.92 -28.40 -0.22
C LYS A 292 -3.27 -27.05 -0.85
N ARG A 293 -4.42 -26.47 -0.50
CA ARG A 293 -4.89 -25.19 -1.04
C ARG A 293 -4.05 -24.02 -0.57
N THR A 294 -3.60 -24.05 0.69
CA THR A 294 -2.66 -23.04 1.22
C THR A 294 -1.36 -23.07 0.44
N LEU A 295 -0.78 -24.25 0.20
CA LEU A 295 0.44 -24.39 -0.59
C LEU A 295 0.23 -23.96 -2.05
N GLU A 296 -0.89 -24.34 -2.69
CA GLU A 296 -1.25 -23.88 -4.04
C GLU A 296 -1.27 -22.36 -4.16
N ARG A 297 -1.86 -21.67 -3.17
CA ARG A 297 -1.92 -20.21 -3.15
C ARG A 297 -0.53 -19.60 -2.89
N TRP A 298 0.23 -20.16 -1.95
CA TRP A 298 1.59 -19.70 -1.63
C TRP A 298 2.52 -19.82 -2.85
N LEU A 299 2.48 -20.96 -3.55
CA LEU A 299 3.27 -21.21 -4.76
C LEU A 299 2.89 -20.32 -5.95
N ARG A 300 1.66 -19.80 -5.98
CA ARG A 300 1.20 -18.86 -7.00
C ARG A 300 1.67 -17.43 -6.73
N LEU A 301 1.57 -16.97 -5.49
CA LEU A 301 1.85 -15.57 -5.13
C LEU A 301 3.34 -15.32 -4.88
N THR A 302 4.01 -16.25 -4.22
CA THR A 302 5.36 -16.03 -3.69
C THR A 302 6.45 -15.85 -4.75
N PRO A 303 6.46 -16.55 -5.91
CA PRO A 303 7.58 -16.43 -6.85
C PRO A 303 7.87 -15.00 -7.35
N PRO A 304 6.91 -14.25 -7.95
CA PRO A 304 7.18 -12.87 -8.37
C PRO A 304 7.47 -11.95 -7.18
N TYR A 305 6.81 -12.16 -6.04
CA TYR A 305 7.05 -11.37 -4.82
C TYR A 305 8.47 -11.58 -4.26
N ALA A 306 8.97 -12.82 -4.26
CA ALA A 306 10.30 -13.17 -3.78
C ALA A 306 11.40 -12.58 -4.65
N VAL A 307 11.21 -12.51 -5.98
CA VAL A 307 12.15 -11.84 -6.88
C VAL A 307 12.27 -10.36 -6.54
N ILE A 308 11.15 -9.65 -6.38
CA ILE A 308 11.18 -8.23 -6.02
C ILE A 308 11.79 -8.02 -4.64
N LEU A 309 11.43 -8.85 -3.65
CA LEU A 309 12.02 -8.80 -2.31
C LEU A 309 13.54 -8.99 -2.34
N ALA A 310 14.02 -9.98 -3.11
CA ALA A 310 15.44 -10.27 -3.24
C ALA A 310 16.20 -9.13 -3.92
N LEU A 311 15.66 -8.57 -5.01
CA LEU A 311 16.25 -7.41 -5.70
C LEU A 311 16.31 -6.19 -4.78
N THR A 312 15.27 -5.92 -4.00
CA THR A 312 15.25 -4.84 -3.01
C THR A 312 16.27 -5.04 -1.89
N ALA A 313 16.50 -6.27 -1.45
CA ALA A 313 17.50 -6.55 -0.42
C ALA A 313 18.96 -6.48 -0.91
N THR A 314 19.19 -6.57 -2.23
CA THR A 314 20.53 -6.77 -2.81
C THR A 314 20.84 -5.72 -3.88
N TRP A 315 20.39 -5.96 -5.12
CA TRP A 315 20.79 -5.21 -6.30
C TRP A 315 20.41 -3.74 -6.29
N PHE A 316 19.27 -3.40 -5.68
CA PHE A 316 18.82 -2.00 -5.72
C PHE A 316 19.71 -1.02 -4.95
N ARG A 317 20.60 -1.50 -4.04
CA ARG A 317 21.59 -0.62 -3.39
C ARG A 317 22.62 -0.05 -4.36
N HIS A 318 22.77 -0.65 -5.54
CA HIS A 318 23.75 -0.29 -6.58
C HIS A 318 23.16 0.56 -7.72
N VAL A 319 21.85 0.81 -7.70
CA VAL A 319 21.14 1.44 -8.85
C VAL A 319 21.29 2.96 -8.87
N GLY A 320 21.68 3.58 -7.75
CA GLY A 320 21.74 5.04 -7.68
C GLY A 320 22.41 5.59 -6.45
N SER A 321 22.45 6.92 -6.41
CA SER A 321 23.01 7.74 -5.34
C SER A 321 22.24 9.07 -5.31
N GLY A 322 22.17 9.71 -4.15
CA GLY A 322 21.53 11.02 -4.03
C GLY A 322 21.39 11.45 -2.57
N PRO A 323 20.99 12.72 -2.33
CA PRO A 323 20.88 13.27 -0.97
C PRO A 323 19.78 12.59 -0.13
N PHE A 324 18.79 11.96 -0.77
CA PHE A 324 17.74 11.20 -0.09
C PHE A 324 17.98 9.67 -0.08
N TRP A 325 19.09 9.20 -0.65
CA TRP A 325 19.31 7.78 -0.87
C TRP A 325 19.49 6.97 0.42
N PRO A 326 20.40 7.34 1.36
CA PRO A 326 20.58 6.59 2.62
C PRO A 326 19.31 6.51 3.47
N GLU A 327 18.51 7.55 3.40
CA GLU A 327 17.30 7.82 4.15
C GLU A 327 16.09 7.03 3.61
N VAL A 328 15.86 7.08 2.30
CA VAL A 328 14.65 6.52 1.66
C VAL A 328 14.90 5.10 1.15
N ALA A 329 15.86 4.90 0.24
CA ALA A 329 16.18 3.56 -0.29
C ALA A 329 17.01 2.75 0.71
N GLY A 330 18.02 3.36 1.33
CA GLY A 330 18.93 2.70 2.25
C GLY A 330 18.22 2.09 3.47
N SER A 331 17.20 2.76 4.01
CA SER A 331 16.39 2.23 5.10
C SER A 331 15.62 0.97 4.69
N GLU A 332 14.98 0.98 3.52
CA GLU A 332 14.27 -0.19 2.98
C GLU A 332 15.21 -1.37 2.80
N ILE A 333 16.36 -1.14 2.19
CA ILE A 333 17.34 -2.17 1.89
C ILE A 333 17.80 -2.84 3.19
N ARG A 334 18.13 -2.06 4.23
CA ARG A 334 18.55 -2.59 5.54
C ARG A 334 17.46 -3.45 6.19
N ASP A 335 16.22 -3.00 6.16
CA ASP A 335 15.10 -3.73 6.76
C ASP A 335 14.78 -5.00 5.97
N CYS A 336 14.83 -4.95 4.63
CA CYS A 336 14.64 -6.12 3.78
C CYS A 336 15.72 -7.18 4.01
N ARG A 337 16.99 -6.79 4.15
CA ARG A 337 18.07 -7.74 4.47
C ARG A 337 17.90 -8.41 5.83
N ARG A 338 17.30 -7.71 6.81
CA ARG A 338 17.09 -8.25 8.16
C ARG A 338 15.83 -9.12 8.27
N TYR A 339 14.74 -8.74 7.60
CA TYR A 339 13.41 -9.31 7.82
C TYR A 339 12.80 -10.03 6.60
N TRP A 340 13.53 -10.24 5.50
CA TRP A 340 13.02 -10.93 4.29
C TRP A 340 12.29 -12.25 4.58
N TRP A 341 12.75 -13.03 5.56
CA TRP A 341 12.14 -14.31 5.91
C TRP A 341 10.71 -14.15 6.46
N GLN A 342 10.43 -13.06 7.18
CA GLN A 342 9.07 -12.75 7.68
C GLN A 342 8.11 -12.43 6.53
N HIS A 343 8.64 -11.83 5.46
CA HIS A 343 7.89 -11.50 4.26
C HIS A 343 7.51 -12.75 3.46
N LEU A 344 8.43 -13.71 3.31
CA LEU A 344 8.15 -14.99 2.62
C LEU A 344 7.18 -15.89 3.40
N LEU A 345 7.20 -15.80 4.73
CA LEU A 345 6.25 -16.49 5.61
C LEU A 345 4.92 -15.74 5.78
N TYR A 346 4.78 -14.53 5.22
CA TYR A 346 3.59 -13.69 5.35
C TYR A 346 3.20 -13.39 6.81
N ILE A 347 4.17 -13.23 7.71
CA ILE A 347 3.93 -12.91 9.14
C ILE A 347 4.37 -11.49 9.51
N HIS A 348 5.05 -10.80 8.59
CA HIS A 348 5.58 -9.46 8.79
C HIS A 348 4.49 -8.45 9.15
N ASN A 349 3.23 -8.67 8.76
CA ASN A 349 2.12 -7.79 9.13
C ASN A 349 1.80 -7.80 10.64
N TYR A 350 2.38 -8.73 11.41
CA TYR A 350 2.33 -8.71 12.88
C TYR A 350 3.61 -8.19 13.56
N SER A 351 4.67 -7.97 12.78
CA SER A 351 5.93 -7.40 13.25
C SER A 351 5.85 -5.87 13.24
N ASN A 352 6.24 -5.24 14.35
CA ASN A 352 6.33 -3.79 14.46
C ASN A 352 7.67 -3.24 13.97
N GLU A 353 8.63 -4.12 13.63
CA GLU A 353 10.00 -3.73 13.26
C GLU A 353 10.33 -3.95 11.79
N SER A 354 9.48 -4.64 11.02
CA SER A 354 9.73 -4.93 9.61
C SER A 354 8.99 -3.94 8.70
N ASP A 355 9.70 -2.93 8.20
CA ASP A 355 9.19 -1.94 7.23
C ASP A 355 9.68 -2.19 5.79
N CYS A 356 10.27 -3.36 5.55
CA CYS A 356 10.61 -3.83 4.20
C CYS A 356 9.35 -3.86 3.31
N THR A 357 9.35 -3.20 2.15
CA THR A 357 8.21 -3.20 1.20
C THR A 357 6.85 -2.96 1.85
N ILE A 358 6.56 -1.71 2.25
CA ILE A 358 5.37 -1.39 3.05
C ILE A 358 4.06 -1.93 2.48
N GLN A 359 3.85 -1.90 1.17
CA GLN A 359 2.65 -2.41 0.49
C GLN A 359 2.34 -3.89 0.75
N SER A 360 3.37 -4.69 1.04
CA SER A 360 3.25 -6.15 1.17
C SER A 360 2.37 -6.61 2.35
N TRP A 361 2.01 -5.71 3.28
CA TRP A 361 1.14 -6.03 4.42
C TRP A 361 -0.19 -6.65 3.97
N TYR A 362 -0.74 -6.19 2.85
CA TYR A 362 -2.02 -6.65 2.34
C TYR A 362 -1.93 -8.11 1.88
N ILE A 363 -0.85 -8.48 1.19
CA ILE A 363 -0.66 -9.86 0.71
C ILE A 363 -0.56 -10.82 1.91
N ALA A 364 0.13 -10.40 2.98
CA ALA A 364 0.17 -11.18 4.22
C ALA A 364 -1.19 -11.29 4.90
N ALA A 365 -1.93 -10.18 5.00
CA ALA A 365 -3.27 -10.19 5.57
C ALA A 365 -4.22 -11.10 4.78
N ASP A 366 -4.17 -11.01 3.46
CA ASP A 366 -4.98 -11.80 2.54
C ASP A 366 -4.65 -13.30 2.59
N MET A 367 -3.37 -13.67 2.68
CA MET A 367 -2.95 -15.07 2.85
C MET A 367 -3.45 -15.66 4.19
N GLN A 368 -3.36 -14.90 5.28
CA GLN A 368 -3.83 -15.36 6.59
C GLN A 368 -5.36 -15.45 6.64
N LEU A 369 -6.07 -14.48 6.07
CA LEU A 369 -7.53 -14.52 5.95
C LEU A 369 -7.99 -15.66 5.03
N PHE A 370 -7.21 -16.02 4.01
CA PHE A 370 -7.48 -17.21 3.21
C PHE A 370 -7.44 -18.50 4.02
N ILE A 371 -6.39 -18.69 4.83
CA ILE A 371 -6.26 -19.85 5.71
C ILE A 371 -7.43 -19.88 6.70
N PHE A 372 -7.73 -18.75 7.34
CA PHE A 372 -8.85 -18.60 8.26
C PHE A 372 -10.20 -18.93 7.60
N GLY A 373 -10.45 -18.38 6.41
CA GLY A 373 -11.65 -18.66 5.63
C GLY A 373 -11.79 -20.12 5.24
N LEU A 374 -10.68 -20.78 4.90
CA LEU A 374 -10.69 -22.19 4.54
C LEU A 374 -10.96 -23.09 5.76
N ILE A 375 -10.47 -22.71 6.94
CA ILE A 375 -10.82 -23.37 8.21
C ILE A 375 -12.32 -23.24 8.48
N ILE A 376 -12.88 -22.02 8.36
CA ILE A 376 -14.33 -21.80 8.51
C ILE A 376 -15.12 -22.65 7.50
N TYR A 377 -14.67 -22.68 6.24
CA TYR A 377 -15.30 -23.48 5.20
C TYR A 377 -15.38 -24.98 5.57
N LEU A 378 -14.25 -25.54 6.01
CA LEU A 378 -14.13 -26.97 6.34
C LEU A 378 -14.90 -27.34 7.62
N ALA A 379 -14.94 -26.42 8.60
CA ALA A 379 -15.70 -26.59 9.83
C ALA A 379 -17.22 -26.44 9.60
N CYS A 380 -17.65 -25.51 8.73
CA CYS A 380 -19.06 -25.16 8.52
C CYS A 380 -19.65 -25.83 7.28
N ARG A 381 -19.85 -27.16 7.35
CA ARG A 381 -20.36 -27.93 6.21
C ARG A 381 -21.85 -27.76 5.96
N THR A 382 -22.66 -27.54 6.99
CA THR A 382 -24.11 -27.47 6.88
C THR A 382 -24.63 -26.04 6.69
N PRO A 383 -25.74 -25.82 5.96
CA PRO A 383 -26.34 -24.49 5.84
C PRO A 383 -26.70 -23.86 7.20
N ARG A 384 -27.10 -24.68 8.18
CA ARG A 384 -27.37 -24.22 9.55
C ARG A 384 -26.11 -23.68 10.23
N SER A 385 -25.00 -24.42 10.16
CA SER A 385 -23.72 -23.97 10.74
C SER A 385 -23.25 -22.66 10.12
N ARG A 386 -23.35 -22.51 8.79
CA ARG A 386 -22.93 -21.29 8.08
C ARG A 386 -23.75 -20.06 8.49
N LYS A 387 -25.06 -20.21 8.67
CA LYS A 387 -25.97 -19.14 9.13
C LYS A 387 -25.66 -18.65 10.54
N ILE A 388 -25.02 -19.47 11.37
CA ILE A 388 -24.61 -19.10 12.73
C ILE A 388 -23.18 -18.56 12.72
N VAL A 389 -22.23 -19.31 12.18
CA VAL A 389 -20.80 -19.04 12.30
C VAL A 389 -20.37 -17.78 11.54
N LEU A 390 -20.91 -17.53 10.34
CA LEU A 390 -20.52 -16.34 9.57
C LEU A 390 -20.94 -15.03 10.29
N PRO A 391 -22.20 -14.83 10.70
CA PRO A 391 -22.57 -13.66 11.51
C PRO A 391 -21.79 -13.56 12.82
N THR A 392 -21.55 -14.68 13.52
CA THR A 392 -20.76 -14.67 14.76
C THR A 392 -19.36 -14.10 14.53
N PHE A 393 -18.60 -14.58 13.54
CA PHE A 393 -17.27 -14.03 13.25
C PHE A 393 -17.30 -12.61 12.69
N PHE A 394 -18.37 -12.21 11.99
CA PHE A 394 -18.55 -10.84 11.56
C PHE A 394 -18.64 -9.88 12.77
N PHE A 395 -19.50 -10.18 13.74
CA PHE A 395 -19.64 -9.35 14.95
C PHE A 395 -18.41 -9.42 15.87
N ILE A 396 -17.76 -10.59 15.98
CA ILE A 396 -16.47 -10.71 16.69
C ILE A 396 -15.42 -9.81 16.03
N GLY A 397 -15.33 -9.80 14.70
CA GLY A 397 -14.40 -8.94 13.98
C GLY A 397 -14.64 -7.45 14.26
N ILE A 398 -15.90 -7.01 14.31
CA ILE A 398 -16.27 -5.63 14.70
C ILE A 398 -15.85 -5.34 16.14
N ALA A 399 -16.13 -6.27 17.06
CA ALA A 399 -15.75 -6.12 18.47
C ALA A 399 -14.23 -6.06 18.67
N ILE A 400 -13.46 -6.83 17.90
CA ILE A 400 -11.98 -6.79 17.94
C ILE A 400 -11.47 -5.41 17.51
N VAL A 401 -12.01 -4.84 16.42
CA VAL A 401 -11.63 -3.48 15.98
C VAL A 401 -12.00 -2.45 17.06
N ALA A 402 -13.20 -2.54 17.62
CA ALA A 402 -13.62 -1.65 18.69
C ALA A 402 -12.71 -1.76 19.93
N ALA A 403 -12.33 -2.97 20.31
CA ALA A 403 -11.43 -3.23 21.44
C ALA A 403 -10.04 -2.63 21.22
N HIS A 404 -9.43 -2.82 20.05
CA HIS A 404 -8.14 -2.20 19.71
C HIS A 404 -8.22 -0.67 19.77
N THR A 405 -9.25 -0.07 19.18
CA THR A 405 -9.38 1.40 19.17
C THR A 405 -9.63 1.97 20.56
N TYR A 406 -10.48 1.33 21.37
CA TYR A 406 -10.86 1.81 22.70
C TYR A 406 -9.75 1.61 23.73
N LEU A 407 -9.22 0.38 23.85
CA LEU A 407 -8.25 0.02 24.89
C LEU A 407 -6.90 0.70 24.68
N GLU A 408 -6.52 0.92 23.42
CA GLU A 408 -5.22 1.50 23.07
C GLU A 408 -5.32 2.99 22.68
N ASN A 409 -6.50 3.59 22.82
CA ASN A 409 -6.78 5.00 22.53
C ASN A 409 -6.31 5.43 21.12
N LEU A 410 -6.62 4.61 20.11
CA LEU A 410 -6.24 4.82 18.70
C LEU A 410 -7.18 5.79 18.00
N ASP A 411 -6.80 6.25 16.81
CA ASP A 411 -7.64 7.13 16.00
C ASP A 411 -8.72 6.35 15.24
N GLY A 412 -9.80 7.06 14.86
CA GLY A 412 -10.92 6.44 14.16
C GLY A 412 -10.56 5.98 12.74
N THR A 413 -9.62 6.68 12.12
CA THR A 413 -9.03 6.37 10.82
C THR A 413 -7.51 6.52 10.91
N VAL A 414 -6.79 6.05 9.90
CA VAL A 414 -5.35 6.36 9.76
C VAL A 414 -5.23 7.85 9.47
N ILE A 415 -4.64 8.61 10.39
CA ILE A 415 -4.41 10.04 10.21
C ILE A 415 -3.07 10.21 9.50
N CYS A 416 -3.13 10.69 8.26
CA CYS A 416 -1.96 11.00 7.45
C CYS A 416 -1.41 12.37 7.86
N THR A 417 -0.77 12.48 9.03
CA THR A 417 -0.22 13.79 9.44
C THR A 417 1.11 14.10 8.75
N PRO A 418 1.39 15.37 8.45
CA PRO A 418 2.69 15.78 7.90
C PRO A 418 3.87 15.31 8.76
N ASP A 419 3.80 15.49 10.08
CA ASP A 419 4.83 15.07 11.03
C ASP A 419 5.02 13.54 11.14
N ILE A 420 3.98 12.76 10.82
CA ILE A 420 4.03 11.28 10.80
C ILE A 420 4.43 10.74 9.42
N ILE A 421 4.41 11.56 8.36
CA ILE A 421 4.88 11.16 7.01
C ILE A 421 6.31 11.65 6.70
N VAL A 422 6.79 12.72 7.34
CA VAL A 422 8.22 13.09 7.43
C VAL A 422 9.19 11.95 7.86
N PRO A 423 8.79 10.91 8.63
CA PRO A 423 9.63 9.78 8.99
C PRO A 423 9.51 8.55 8.06
N TYR A 424 9.14 8.71 6.79
CA TYR A 424 9.60 7.77 5.74
C TYR A 424 11.15 7.71 5.66
N ILE A 425 11.81 8.66 6.33
CA ILE A 425 13.25 8.70 6.62
C ILE A 425 13.45 8.38 8.11
N ARG A 426 13.50 7.10 8.50
CA ARG A 426 13.76 6.74 9.91
C ARG A 426 15.24 6.41 10.12
N VAL A 427 15.95 7.26 10.85
CA VAL A 427 16.99 6.86 11.83
C VAL A 427 16.98 8.00 12.88
N ILE A 428 16.70 7.80 14.17
CA ILE A 428 17.37 6.95 15.14
C ILE A 428 16.37 6.37 16.17
N ARG A 429 16.60 5.10 16.52
CA ARG A 429 16.43 4.48 17.85
C ARG A 429 15.31 5.08 18.74
N ASN A 430 14.18 4.36 18.82
CA ASN A 430 13.15 4.42 19.86
C ASN A 430 11.97 5.43 19.82
N GLN A 431 11.85 6.42 18.90
CA GLN A 431 10.75 7.40 19.09
C GLN A 431 9.96 7.98 17.92
N ILE A 432 10.04 7.48 16.69
CA ILE A 432 9.18 8.02 15.62
C ILE A 432 8.41 6.88 14.94
N ARG A 433 7.08 6.96 15.08
CA ARG A 433 6.09 5.89 14.91
C ARG A 433 5.43 6.03 13.54
N ILE A 434 5.43 4.98 12.73
CA ILE A 434 4.28 4.73 11.84
C ILE A 434 3.04 4.81 12.73
N ASP A 435 2.02 5.55 12.29
CA ASP A 435 0.80 5.76 13.06
C ASP A 435 0.35 4.43 13.72
N PRO A 436 0.18 4.40 15.05
CA PRO A 436 -0.20 3.16 15.74
C PRO A 436 -1.54 2.61 15.23
N THR A 437 -2.43 3.47 14.72
CA THR A 437 -3.68 3.04 14.07
C THR A 437 -3.39 2.25 12.79
N PHE A 438 -2.43 2.70 11.97
CA PHE A 438 -1.96 1.92 10.83
C PHE A 438 -1.41 0.54 11.24
N LEU A 439 -0.51 0.49 12.23
CA LEU A 439 0.16 -0.76 12.63
C LEU A 439 -0.79 -1.78 13.29
N LYS A 440 -1.78 -1.32 14.04
CA LYS A 440 -2.61 -2.17 14.89
C LYS A 440 -4.01 -2.42 14.32
N VAL A 441 -4.58 -1.44 13.63
CA VAL A 441 -5.95 -1.54 13.08
C VAL A 441 -5.96 -1.71 11.57
N TYR A 442 -5.05 -1.07 10.84
CA TYR A 442 -5.03 -1.17 9.38
C TYR A 442 -4.33 -2.42 8.87
N ARG A 443 -3.07 -2.63 9.29
CA ARG A 443 -2.12 -3.66 8.81
C ARG A 443 -2.47 -5.09 9.25
N ARG A 444 -3.09 -5.26 10.43
CA ARG A 444 -3.36 -6.58 11.04
C ARG A 444 -4.47 -7.32 10.33
N SER A 445 -4.38 -8.64 10.24
CA SER A 445 -5.37 -9.44 9.49
C SER A 445 -6.70 -9.55 10.22
N HIS A 446 -6.68 -9.71 11.54
CA HIS A 446 -7.90 -9.95 12.33
C HIS A 446 -8.86 -8.76 12.32
N THR A 447 -8.36 -7.53 12.14
CA THR A 447 -9.19 -6.33 12.04
C THR A 447 -9.89 -6.18 10.68
N ASN A 448 -9.55 -7.03 9.72
CA ASN A 448 -10.16 -7.06 8.38
C ASN A 448 -11.10 -8.29 8.18
N ILE A 449 -11.33 -9.09 9.24
CA ILE A 449 -12.26 -10.24 9.23
C ILE A 449 -13.68 -9.86 8.75
N PRO A 450 -14.30 -8.75 9.18
CA PRO A 450 -15.69 -8.45 8.79
C PRO A 450 -15.90 -8.41 7.27
N CYS A 451 -15.04 -7.70 6.54
CA CYS A 451 -15.11 -7.60 5.08
C CYS A 451 -14.84 -8.95 4.39
N TYR A 452 -13.93 -9.75 4.95
CA TYR A 452 -13.64 -11.08 4.40
C TYR A 452 -14.85 -12.02 4.53
N ILE A 453 -15.53 -11.99 5.69
CA ILE A 453 -16.75 -12.77 5.95
C ILE A 453 -17.91 -12.33 5.04
N LEU A 454 -18.05 -11.03 4.77
CA LEU A 454 -19.04 -10.53 3.79
C LEU A 454 -18.80 -11.12 2.40
N GLY A 455 -17.54 -11.17 1.96
CA GLY A 455 -17.14 -11.84 0.71
C GLY A 455 -17.50 -13.32 0.72
N MET A 456 -17.17 -14.05 1.81
CA MET A 456 -17.53 -15.46 1.94
C MET A 456 -19.05 -15.70 1.86
N GLY A 457 -19.84 -14.87 2.54
CA GLY A 457 -21.30 -14.91 2.49
C GLY A 457 -21.85 -14.70 1.09
N ALA A 458 -21.32 -13.71 0.36
CA ALA A 458 -21.67 -13.46 -1.03
C ALA A 458 -21.31 -14.62 -1.95
N GLY A 459 -20.16 -15.27 -1.75
CA GLY A 459 -19.75 -16.45 -2.52
C GLY A 459 -20.73 -17.62 -2.37
N TYR A 460 -21.14 -17.92 -1.13
CA TYR A 460 -22.14 -18.98 -0.87
C TYR A 460 -23.49 -18.66 -1.50
N LEU A 461 -23.93 -17.41 -1.37
CA LEU A 461 -25.21 -16.94 -1.87
C LEU A 461 -25.25 -17.00 -3.41
N PHE A 462 -24.18 -16.56 -4.05
CA PHE A 462 -24.06 -16.60 -5.51
C PHE A 462 -24.05 -18.02 -6.07
N TYR A 463 -23.28 -18.92 -5.46
CA TYR A 463 -23.29 -20.34 -5.86
C TYR A 463 -24.69 -20.96 -5.68
N TYR A 464 -25.38 -20.64 -4.58
CA TYR A 464 -26.75 -21.10 -4.37
C TYR A 464 -27.71 -20.57 -5.46
N TRP A 465 -27.61 -19.29 -5.81
CA TRP A 465 -28.43 -18.69 -6.89
C TRP A 465 -28.19 -19.32 -8.26
N GLN A 466 -26.94 -19.68 -8.58
CA GLN A 466 -26.62 -20.44 -9.80
C GLN A 466 -27.26 -21.83 -9.76
N LYS A 467 -27.20 -22.53 -8.63
CA LYS A 467 -27.76 -23.89 -8.50
C LYS A 467 -29.28 -23.93 -8.67
N ILE A 468 -30.00 -22.93 -8.17
CA ILE A 468 -31.46 -22.85 -8.28
C ILE A 468 -31.94 -22.22 -9.60
N ASN A 469 -31.03 -21.84 -10.51
CA ASN A 469 -31.34 -21.10 -11.73
C ASN A 469 -32.30 -19.92 -11.47
N LEU A 470 -31.91 -19.04 -10.53
CA LEU A 470 -32.76 -17.93 -10.10
C LEU A 470 -33.21 -17.09 -11.32
N ASN A 471 -34.53 -16.97 -11.52
CA ASN A 471 -35.08 -16.15 -12.58
C ASN A 471 -34.90 -14.65 -12.23
N LEU A 472 -33.88 -14.04 -12.82
CA LEU A 472 -33.53 -12.64 -12.62
C LEU A 472 -34.50 -11.66 -13.30
N ASP A 473 -35.35 -12.11 -14.21
CA ASP A 473 -36.25 -11.23 -14.97
C ASP A 473 -37.31 -10.58 -14.06
N LYS A 474 -37.69 -11.27 -12.97
CA LYS A 474 -38.54 -10.70 -11.92
C LYS A 474 -37.89 -9.51 -11.22
N ILE A 475 -36.57 -9.55 -11.00
CA ILE A 475 -35.81 -8.49 -10.33
C ILE A 475 -35.55 -7.34 -11.31
N LYS A 476 -35.18 -7.68 -12.56
CA LYS A 476 -34.95 -6.70 -13.64
C LYS A 476 -36.18 -5.86 -14.00
N LYS A 477 -37.39 -6.29 -13.60
CA LYS A 477 -38.60 -5.46 -13.67
C LYS A 477 -38.42 -4.12 -12.96
N TYR A 478 -37.68 -4.09 -11.84
CA TYR A 478 -37.38 -2.88 -11.09
C TYR A 478 -36.14 -2.16 -11.65
N LYS A 479 -36.25 -1.64 -12.87
CA LYS A 479 -35.13 -1.03 -13.62
C LYS A 479 -34.39 0.06 -12.83
N MET A 480 -35.11 0.95 -12.14
CA MET A 480 -34.52 2.03 -11.35
C MET A 480 -33.69 1.50 -10.18
N LEU A 481 -34.23 0.53 -9.43
CA LEU A 481 -33.53 -0.11 -8.32
C LEU A 481 -32.26 -0.81 -8.80
N CYS A 482 -32.38 -1.58 -9.88
CA CYS A 482 -31.25 -2.27 -10.51
C CYS A 482 -30.17 -1.30 -11.00
N TRP A 483 -30.56 -0.15 -11.55
CA TRP A 483 -29.64 0.90 -11.95
C TRP A 483 -28.94 1.52 -10.73
N MET A 484 -29.66 1.81 -9.64
CA MET A 484 -29.10 2.38 -8.41
C MET A 484 -28.08 1.47 -7.71
N LEU A 485 -28.18 0.14 -7.86
CA LEU A 485 -27.21 -0.81 -7.31
C LEU A 485 -25.77 -0.60 -7.82
N GLY A 486 -25.59 0.13 -8.92
CA GLY A 486 -24.28 0.59 -9.39
C GLY A 486 -23.75 1.79 -8.60
N PRO A 487 -24.21 3.03 -8.89
CA PRO A 487 -23.61 4.26 -8.38
C PRO A 487 -23.85 4.48 -6.88
N LEU A 488 -24.96 3.99 -6.31
CA LEU A 488 -25.29 4.27 -4.91
C LEU A 488 -24.24 3.72 -3.93
N PRO A 489 -23.79 2.44 -4.02
CA PRO A 489 -22.66 1.96 -3.22
C PRO A 489 -21.39 2.82 -3.32
N VAL A 490 -21.07 3.32 -4.51
CA VAL A 490 -19.87 4.17 -4.72
C VAL A 490 -20.05 5.52 -4.04
N VAL A 491 -21.21 6.16 -4.21
CA VAL A 491 -21.52 7.45 -3.58
C VAL A 491 -21.55 7.32 -2.05
N LEU A 492 -22.27 6.33 -1.51
CA LEU A 492 -22.33 6.09 -0.06
C LEU A 492 -20.95 5.70 0.51
N GLY A 493 -20.20 4.86 -0.20
CA GLY A 493 -18.84 4.48 0.18
C GLY A 493 -17.89 5.68 0.22
N SER A 494 -17.95 6.55 -0.79
CA SER A 494 -17.21 7.81 -0.82
C SER A 494 -17.64 8.76 0.31
N GLY A 495 -18.93 8.77 0.66
CA GLY A 495 -19.45 9.50 1.81
C GLY A 495 -18.83 9.02 3.13
N ILE A 496 -18.71 7.71 3.34
CA ILE A 496 -18.05 7.15 4.54
C ILE A 496 -16.58 7.60 4.61
N MET A 497 -15.88 7.60 3.47
CA MET A 497 -14.49 8.08 3.39
C MET A 497 -14.40 9.57 3.71
N VAL A 498 -15.32 10.39 3.22
CA VAL A 498 -15.38 11.83 3.50
C VAL A 498 -15.74 12.12 4.96
N MET A 499 -16.57 11.29 5.61
CA MET A 499 -16.90 11.46 7.04
C MET A 499 -15.66 11.41 7.95
N ALA A 500 -14.57 10.77 7.51
CA ALA A 500 -13.30 10.82 8.25
C ALA A 500 -12.67 12.22 8.29
N SER A 501 -13.08 13.17 7.42
CA SER A 501 -12.64 14.58 7.49
C SER A 501 -12.93 15.23 8.84
N TYR A 502 -13.93 14.72 9.58
CA TYR A 502 -14.21 15.14 10.95
C TYR A 502 -12.98 15.00 11.87
N PHE A 503 -12.16 13.97 11.69
CA PHE A 503 -10.94 13.75 12.48
C PHE A 503 -9.80 14.71 12.14
N TYR A 504 -9.96 15.48 11.07
CA TYR A 504 -9.03 16.53 10.64
C TYR A 504 -9.59 17.93 10.92
N MET A 505 -10.63 18.12 11.75
CA MET A 505 -11.12 19.47 12.06
C MET A 505 -10.16 20.24 12.98
N ASP A 506 -10.22 21.58 12.91
CA ASP A 506 -9.47 22.50 13.78
C ASP A 506 -10.09 22.50 15.19
N ALA A 507 -9.98 21.37 15.88
CA ALA A 507 -10.58 21.12 17.17
C ALA A 507 -9.70 20.15 17.99
N PRO A 508 -9.86 20.13 19.33
CA PRO A 508 -9.23 19.12 20.16
C PRO A 508 -9.55 17.69 19.71
N ARG A 509 -8.65 16.75 20.01
CA ARG A 509 -8.79 15.34 19.63
C ARG A 509 -10.15 14.79 20.09
N SER A 510 -10.88 14.21 19.13
CA SER A 510 -12.23 13.68 19.35
C SER A 510 -12.31 12.61 20.45
N SER A 511 -13.50 12.45 21.03
CA SER A 511 -13.76 11.49 22.11
C SER A 511 -13.43 10.06 21.68
N VAL A 512 -12.94 9.25 22.63
CA VAL A 512 -12.57 7.83 22.38
C VAL A 512 -13.76 7.03 21.84
N MET A 513 -14.96 7.33 22.34
CA MET A 513 -16.20 6.65 21.91
C MET A 513 -16.48 6.89 20.42
N LEU A 514 -16.43 8.14 19.96
CA LEU A 514 -16.71 8.47 18.56
C LEU A 514 -15.67 7.83 17.62
N ARG A 515 -14.38 7.89 18.00
CA ARG A 515 -13.30 7.22 17.26
C ARG A 515 -13.52 5.72 17.16
N THR A 516 -13.89 5.09 18.27
CA THR A 516 -14.15 3.65 18.35
C THR A 516 -15.35 3.25 17.48
N MET A 517 -16.46 3.99 17.57
CA MET A 517 -17.64 3.75 16.75
C MET A 517 -17.34 3.84 15.26
N TYR A 518 -16.61 4.89 14.84
CA TYR A 518 -16.24 5.05 13.45
C TYR A 518 -15.30 3.93 12.98
N ALA A 519 -14.21 3.64 13.71
CA ALA A 519 -13.26 2.59 13.35
C ALA A 519 -13.92 1.21 13.19
N ALA A 520 -14.82 0.86 14.13
CA ALA A 520 -15.48 -0.44 14.15
C ALA A 520 -16.54 -0.61 13.06
N THR A 521 -17.17 0.48 12.59
CA THR A 521 -18.31 0.41 11.65
C THR A 521 -17.96 0.82 10.23
N ALA A 522 -17.03 1.76 10.02
CA ALA A 522 -16.73 2.29 8.70
C ALA A 522 -16.27 1.21 7.71
N LYS A 523 -15.31 0.34 8.11
CA LYS A 523 -14.81 -0.75 7.26
C LYS A 523 -15.91 -1.75 6.91
N PRO A 524 -16.67 -2.34 7.87
CA PRO A 524 -17.76 -3.26 7.54
C PRO A 524 -18.87 -2.67 6.67
N VAL A 525 -19.29 -1.42 6.93
CA VAL A 525 -20.35 -0.77 6.15
C VAL A 525 -19.86 -0.53 4.72
N PHE A 526 -18.63 -0.02 4.56
CA PHE A 526 -18.00 0.13 3.25
C PHE A 526 -17.89 -1.22 2.51
N GLY A 527 -17.40 -2.26 3.20
CA GLY A 527 -17.30 -3.62 2.65
C GLY A 527 -18.66 -4.18 2.24
N LEU A 528 -19.73 -3.91 2.99
CA LEU A 528 -21.09 -4.34 2.67
C LEU A 528 -21.60 -3.67 1.39
N LEU A 529 -21.43 -2.35 1.28
CA LEU A 529 -21.81 -1.60 0.08
C LEU A 529 -21.11 -2.16 -1.17
N PHE A 530 -19.81 -2.40 -1.10
CA PHE A 530 -19.06 -2.97 -2.22
C PHE A 530 -19.36 -4.46 -2.46
N THR A 531 -19.76 -5.21 -1.43
CA THR A 531 -20.28 -6.58 -1.62
C THR A 531 -21.57 -6.56 -2.44
N VAL A 532 -22.48 -5.63 -2.15
CA VAL A 532 -23.71 -5.44 -2.95
C VAL A 532 -23.38 -5.05 -4.38
N LEU A 533 -22.45 -4.12 -4.59
CA LEU A 533 -21.98 -3.73 -5.93
C LEU A 533 -21.39 -4.92 -6.70
N ILE A 534 -20.51 -5.70 -6.09
CA ILE A 534 -19.91 -6.90 -6.69
C ILE A 534 -21.00 -7.90 -7.09
N CYS A 535 -21.95 -8.20 -6.20
CA CYS A 535 -23.07 -9.07 -6.51
C CYS A 535 -23.92 -8.53 -7.67
N ALA A 536 -24.22 -7.23 -7.69
CA ALA A 536 -24.99 -6.59 -8.75
C ALA A 536 -24.31 -6.68 -10.11
N MET A 537 -22.97 -6.50 -10.15
CA MET A 537 -22.16 -6.66 -11.36
C MET A 537 -22.16 -8.11 -11.86
N ILE A 538 -21.86 -9.07 -10.99
CA ILE A 538 -21.78 -10.50 -11.36
C ILE A 538 -23.15 -11.02 -11.84
N MET A 539 -24.25 -10.61 -11.18
CA MET A 539 -25.61 -10.99 -11.55
C MET A 539 -26.17 -10.20 -12.74
N LYS A 540 -25.42 -9.24 -13.29
CA LYS A 540 -25.85 -8.39 -14.42
C LYS A 540 -27.17 -7.65 -14.13
N LEU A 541 -27.33 -7.17 -12.90
CA LEU A 541 -28.47 -6.36 -12.47
C LEU A 541 -28.27 -4.90 -12.87
N GLU A 542 -27.05 -4.37 -12.73
CA GLU A 542 -26.70 -3.01 -13.11
C GLU A 542 -26.01 -2.97 -14.49
N ASN A 543 -26.08 -1.81 -15.17
CA ASN A 543 -25.47 -1.60 -16.50
C ASN A 543 -24.49 -0.40 -16.56
N VAL A 544 -24.33 0.36 -15.47
CA VAL A 544 -23.49 1.56 -15.37
C VAL A 544 -22.02 1.18 -15.41
N PHE A 545 -21.60 0.29 -14.51
CA PHE A 545 -20.21 -0.11 -14.37
C PHE A 545 -19.87 -1.36 -15.15
N ARG A 546 -20.85 -2.24 -15.36
CA ARG A 546 -20.69 -3.48 -16.14
C ARG A 546 -20.04 -3.24 -17.51
N THR A 547 -20.50 -2.25 -18.26
CA THR A 547 -19.97 -1.96 -19.61
C THR A 547 -18.49 -1.59 -19.57
N ILE A 548 -18.06 -0.88 -18.52
CA ILE A 548 -16.67 -0.50 -18.32
C ILE A 548 -15.86 -1.73 -17.90
N PHE A 549 -16.32 -2.49 -16.91
CA PHE A 549 -15.54 -3.58 -16.31
C PHE A 549 -15.55 -4.90 -17.09
N GLU A 550 -16.52 -5.14 -17.97
CA GLU A 550 -16.54 -6.30 -18.87
C GLU A 550 -15.72 -6.07 -20.16
N TRP A 551 -15.04 -4.94 -20.31
CA TRP A 551 -14.19 -4.65 -21.47
C TRP A 551 -12.99 -5.62 -21.56
N ASP A 552 -12.75 -6.17 -22.76
CA ASP A 552 -11.74 -7.21 -22.96
C ASP A 552 -10.31 -6.77 -22.67
N CYS A 553 -10.00 -5.48 -22.83
CA CYS A 553 -8.68 -4.92 -22.52
C CYS A 553 -8.26 -5.14 -21.06
N TRP A 554 -9.23 -5.24 -20.14
CA TRP A 554 -8.95 -5.53 -18.74
C TRP A 554 -8.36 -6.91 -18.52
N SER A 555 -8.51 -7.85 -19.46
CA SER A 555 -7.93 -9.20 -19.34
C SER A 555 -6.40 -9.14 -19.26
N ILE A 556 -5.78 -8.24 -20.02
CA ILE A 556 -4.32 -8.06 -20.04
C ILE A 556 -3.88 -7.38 -18.73
N VAL A 557 -4.51 -6.26 -18.39
CA VAL A 557 -4.17 -5.49 -17.18
C VAL A 557 -4.39 -6.32 -15.92
N ALA A 558 -5.46 -7.12 -15.86
CA ALA A 558 -5.74 -7.97 -14.71
C ALA A 558 -4.68 -9.07 -14.51
N ARG A 559 -4.12 -9.64 -15.58
CA ARG A 559 -3.01 -10.62 -15.49
C ARG A 559 -1.73 -9.96 -14.96
N LEU A 560 -1.45 -8.74 -15.40
CA LEU A 560 -0.28 -7.96 -14.98
C LEU A 560 -0.44 -7.29 -13.60
N SER A 561 -1.68 -7.14 -13.11
CA SER A 561 -2.01 -6.33 -11.93
C SER A 561 -1.26 -6.74 -10.68
N TYR A 562 -1.02 -8.05 -10.48
CA TYR A 562 -0.29 -8.54 -9.32
C TYR A 562 1.20 -8.19 -9.39
N CYS A 563 1.85 -8.42 -10.54
CA CYS A 563 3.23 -8.01 -10.76
C CYS A 563 3.40 -6.49 -10.62
N ALA A 564 2.52 -5.70 -11.25
CA ALA A 564 2.53 -4.24 -11.13
C ALA A 564 2.35 -3.77 -9.67
N TYR A 565 1.44 -4.41 -8.92
CA TYR A 565 1.23 -4.14 -7.50
C TYR A 565 2.47 -4.45 -6.65
N ASN A 566 3.26 -5.48 -6.95
CA ASN A 566 4.46 -5.76 -6.17
C ASN A 566 5.56 -4.70 -6.39
N ILE A 567 5.67 -4.15 -7.60
CA ILE A 567 6.78 -3.29 -8.00
C ILE A 567 6.50 -1.78 -7.79
N HIS A 568 5.24 -1.32 -7.85
CA HIS A 568 4.96 0.12 -7.91
C HIS A 568 5.53 0.96 -6.75
N VAL A 569 5.42 0.52 -5.49
CA VAL A 569 5.97 1.28 -4.35
C VAL A 569 7.49 1.29 -4.37
N THR A 570 8.10 0.19 -4.80
CA THR A 570 9.54 0.11 -5.03
C THR A 570 9.96 1.18 -6.03
N ILE A 571 9.31 1.28 -7.21
CA ILE A 571 9.59 2.35 -8.19
C ILE A 571 9.44 3.73 -7.55
N ILE A 572 8.32 3.98 -6.86
CA ILE A 572 8.04 5.27 -6.20
C ILE A 572 9.17 5.65 -5.22
N ARG A 573 9.66 4.69 -4.41
CA ARG A 573 10.73 4.95 -3.45
C ARG A 573 12.07 5.19 -4.13
N TYR A 574 12.41 4.44 -5.19
CA TYR A 574 13.65 4.66 -5.91
C TYR A 574 13.68 5.99 -6.64
N THR A 575 12.60 6.34 -7.34
CA THR A 575 12.50 7.64 -8.02
C THR A 575 12.57 8.79 -7.02
N ALA A 576 11.98 8.62 -5.84
CA ALA A 576 12.11 9.61 -4.76
C ALA A 576 13.51 9.67 -4.13
N SER A 577 14.21 8.54 -4.06
CA SER A 577 15.58 8.48 -3.51
C SER A 577 16.62 9.09 -4.45
N LEU A 578 16.36 9.05 -5.76
CA LEU A 578 17.20 9.65 -6.80
C LEU A 578 17.00 11.16 -6.93
N SER A 579 15.90 11.71 -6.40
CA SER A 579 15.66 13.15 -6.44
C SER A 579 16.79 13.91 -5.73
N THR A 580 17.29 14.96 -6.38
CA THR A 580 18.30 15.88 -5.82
C THR A 580 17.67 17.18 -5.34
N VAL A 581 16.39 17.39 -5.64
CA VAL A 581 15.61 18.58 -5.29
C VAL A 581 14.32 18.19 -4.57
N PRO A 582 13.78 19.06 -3.69
CA PRO A 582 12.46 18.85 -3.09
C PRO A 582 11.37 18.80 -4.15
N PHE A 583 10.31 18.04 -3.88
CA PHE A 583 9.17 17.95 -4.79
C PHE A 583 8.37 19.25 -4.79
N GLN A 584 8.02 19.73 -5.98
CA GLN A 584 7.03 20.79 -6.17
C GLN A 584 5.64 20.19 -6.30
N GLN A 585 4.68 20.69 -5.53
CA GLN A 585 3.31 20.21 -5.62
C GLN A 585 2.38 21.10 -6.38
N SER A 586 1.72 20.47 -7.33
CA SER A 586 0.55 20.93 -8.04
C SER A 586 -0.25 19.71 -8.49
N ILE A 587 -1.52 19.90 -8.80
CA ILE A 587 -2.35 18.83 -9.39
C ILE A 587 -1.69 18.27 -10.65
N MET A 588 -1.06 19.11 -11.47
CA MET A 588 -0.44 18.67 -12.71
C MET A 588 0.83 17.84 -12.48
N ALA A 589 1.67 18.22 -11.52
CA ALA A 589 2.83 17.43 -11.11
C ALA A 589 2.41 16.04 -10.57
N MET A 590 1.33 15.98 -9.78
CA MET A 590 0.77 14.73 -9.28
C MET A 590 0.28 13.81 -10.42
N VAL A 591 -0.44 14.37 -11.39
CA VAL A 591 -0.93 13.60 -12.56
C VAL A 591 0.23 13.09 -13.42
N GLN A 592 1.23 13.92 -13.69
CA GLN A 592 2.43 13.53 -14.43
C GLN A 592 3.17 12.38 -13.73
N TYR A 593 3.39 12.51 -12.42
CA TYR A 593 4.07 11.48 -11.64
C TYR A 593 3.24 10.19 -11.58
N TYR A 594 1.93 10.27 -11.40
CA TYR A 594 1.03 9.12 -11.43
C TYR A 594 1.09 8.37 -12.77
N ILE A 595 0.99 9.06 -13.89
CA ILE A 595 1.06 8.43 -15.22
C ILE A 595 2.41 7.76 -15.42
N PHE A 596 3.50 8.43 -15.05
CA PHE A 596 4.84 7.87 -15.12
C PHE A 596 4.95 6.57 -14.33
N ILE A 597 4.55 6.58 -13.05
CA ILE A 597 4.62 5.39 -12.19
C ILE A 597 3.71 4.27 -12.71
N LEU A 598 2.50 4.58 -13.17
CA LEU A 598 1.57 3.59 -13.71
C LEU A 598 2.15 2.89 -14.95
N VAL A 599 2.65 3.67 -15.92
CA VAL A 599 3.21 3.14 -17.17
C VAL A 599 4.45 2.32 -16.88
N VAL A 600 5.39 2.82 -16.09
CA VAL A 600 6.62 2.09 -15.74
C VAL A 600 6.30 0.80 -14.97
N SER A 601 5.34 0.84 -14.03
CA SER A 601 4.92 -0.36 -13.29
C SER A 601 4.32 -1.42 -14.21
N LEU A 602 3.48 -1.02 -15.18
CA LEU A 602 2.92 -1.94 -16.16
C LEU A 602 4.00 -2.49 -17.11
N LEU A 603 4.92 -1.67 -17.58
CA LEU A 603 6.02 -2.11 -18.46
C LEU A 603 6.94 -3.11 -17.76
N LEU A 604 7.33 -2.84 -16.51
CA LEU A 604 8.18 -3.74 -15.72
C LEU A 604 7.43 -4.99 -15.23
N SER A 605 6.09 -4.96 -15.16
CA SER A 605 5.30 -6.14 -14.82
C SER A 605 5.29 -7.20 -15.92
N ILE A 606 5.49 -6.81 -17.19
CA ILE A 606 5.50 -7.72 -18.35
C ILE A 606 6.63 -8.77 -18.23
N PRO A 607 7.93 -8.40 -18.10
CA PRO A 607 8.99 -9.39 -17.96
C PRO A 607 8.84 -10.22 -16.68
N LEU A 608 8.39 -9.62 -15.56
CA LEU A 608 8.16 -10.39 -14.33
C LEU A 608 7.07 -11.45 -14.52
N TRP A 609 5.99 -11.11 -15.22
CA TRP A 609 4.90 -12.05 -15.50
C TRP A 609 5.34 -13.16 -16.46
N LEU A 610 6.03 -12.80 -17.55
CA LEU A 610 6.47 -13.72 -18.60
C LEU A 610 7.55 -14.70 -18.13
N LEU A 611 8.51 -14.23 -17.34
CA LEU A 611 9.71 -14.99 -16.97
C LEU A 611 9.55 -15.73 -15.64
N VAL A 612 8.63 -15.29 -14.77
CA VAL A 612 8.50 -15.79 -13.40
C VAL A 612 7.07 -16.25 -13.10
N GLU A 613 6.08 -15.36 -13.13
CA GLU A 613 4.73 -15.69 -12.64
C GLU A 613 4.07 -16.83 -13.43
N GLU A 614 3.98 -16.69 -14.75
CA GLU A 614 3.29 -17.68 -15.60
C GLU A 614 4.04 -19.03 -15.67
N PRO A 615 5.38 -19.09 -15.87
CA PRO A 615 6.12 -20.34 -15.82
C PRO A 615 5.93 -21.10 -14.50
N MET A 616 6.11 -20.41 -13.37
CA MET A 616 5.99 -21.03 -12.04
C MET A 616 4.57 -21.55 -11.79
N ASN A 617 3.54 -20.77 -12.16
CA ASN A 617 2.15 -21.18 -12.06
C ASN A 617 1.85 -22.49 -12.82
N ARG A 618 2.54 -22.74 -13.95
CA ARG A 618 2.34 -23.96 -14.74
C ARG A 618 3.11 -25.14 -14.18
N VAL A 619 4.37 -24.95 -13.79
CA VAL A 619 5.21 -26.00 -13.18
C VAL A 619 4.50 -26.59 -11.95
N TRP A 620 3.96 -25.74 -11.07
CA TRP A 620 3.30 -26.21 -9.86
C TRP A 620 1.96 -26.92 -10.12
N LYS A 621 1.17 -26.44 -11.09
CA LYS A 621 -0.07 -27.13 -11.49
C LYS A 621 0.19 -28.55 -11.99
N LEU A 622 1.32 -28.80 -12.67
CA LEU A 622 1.68 -30.13 -13.15
C LEU A 622 2.14 -31.03 -12.02
N TYR A 623 3.04 -30.53 -11.16
CA TYR A 623 3.54 -31.28 -10.03
C TYR A 623 2.40 -31.76 -9.12
N LEU A 624 1.45 -30.87 -8.82
CA LEU A 624 0.30 -31.18 -7.98
C LEU A 624 -0.73 -32.11 -8.66
N ARG A 625 -0.92 -32.00 -9.98
CA ARG A 625 -1.77 -32.95 -10.75
C ARG A 625 -1.12 -34.33 -10.86
N SER A 626 0.19 -34.39 -11.05
CA SER A 626 0.95 -35.64 -11.14
C SER A 626 0.94 -36.38 -9.80
N SER A 627 1.20 -35.68 -8.69
CA SER A 627 1.08 -36.23 -7.33
C SER A 627 -0.30 -36.84 -7.06
N SER A 628 -1.38 -36.15 -7.45
CA SER A 628 -2.75 -36.66 -7.29
C SER A 628 -3.04 -37.92 -8.11
N LYS A 629 -2.48 -38.06 -9.31
CA LYS A 629 -2.63 -39.27 -10.14
C LYS A 629 -1.83 -40.43 -9.58
N THR A 630 -0.61 -40.19 -9.11
CA THR A 630 0.24 -41.23 -8.50
C THR A 630 -0.37 -41.79 -7.23
N THR A 631 -1.00 -40.95 -6.38
CA THR A 631 -1.73 -41.42 -5.20
C THR A 631 -2.95 -42.27 -5.56
N GLN A 632 -3.73 -41.89 -6.58
CA GLN A 632 -4.88 -42.69 -7.03
C GLN A 632 -4.46 -44.03 -7.66
N VAL A 633 -3.33 -44.07 -8.37
CA VAL A 633 -2.78 -45.31 -8.93
C VAL A 633 -2.26 -46.22 -7.81
N GLN A 634 -1.57 -45.67 -6.80
CA GLN A 634 -1.10 -46.45 -5.65
C GLN A 634 -2.24 -46.94 -4.75
N GLU A 635 -3.32 -46.16 -4.55
CA GLU A 635 -4.51 -46.63 -3.82
C GLU A 635 -5.27 -47.73 -4.60
N LYS A 636 -5.34 -47.64 -5.93
CA LYS A 636 -5.90 -48.72 -6.77
C LYS A 636 -5.05 -49.98 -6.80
N ILE A 637 -3.73 -49.88 -6.63
CA ILE A 637 -2.83 -51.03 -6.53
C ILE A 637 -2.88 -51.67 -5.13
N LYS A 638 -3.23 -50.92 -4.07
CA LYS A 638 -3.44 -51.47 -2.72
C LYS A 638 -4.83 -52.10 -2.48
N LEU A 639 -5.79 -51.84 -3.38
CA LEU A 639 -7.15 -52.39 -3.35
C LEU A 639 -7.33 -53.59 -4.31
N LYS A 640 -6.27 -54.00 -5.00
CA LYS A 640 -6.13 -55.29 -5.67
C LYS A 640 -5.16 -56.14 -4.87
#